data_AF-A0A8D8T1W5-F1
#
_entry.id   AF-A0A8D8T1W5-F1
#
_cell.length_a   1.000
_cell.length_b   1.000
_cell.length_c   1.000
_cell.angle_alpha   90.00
_cell.angle_beta   90.00
_cell.angle_gamma   90.00
#
_symmetry.space_group_name_H-M   'P 1'
#
loop_
_entity.id
_entity.type
_entity.pdbx_description
1 polymer ?
#
loop_
_entity_poly.entity_id
_entity_poly.type
_entity_poly.pdbx_seq_one_letter_code
_entity_poly.pdbx_strand_id
1 'polypeptide(L)'
;MFSICKESHPATGVEHTVSCHFFNRVDKSLVVAGANIIRVFQLVPDIDPASKTKLPDINRSTKMKLECVSHFTLAGNIMSMQSVTLNHSERDALLLSFREAKVSIVQYDLDSHDLKTLSLHYFEEEEMKLGWCNPWQIPIVRVDPLNRCAVLLAYGRQVVVLPFRKGSLIEDPNNKDQVLASYTIPVRNIDAKLDNIIDIQFLHGYYEPTLLILYEPLRTFPNRIAVRKDTCAMVSVSLNIQQRVHPVIWSVSNLPFDCIQALPVRKPLGGTLILTNNALIYLNQSIPPYGVSLNSIADTSTSFPLEQQEGTTICLEGAQCAFIDTDKAVISLKGGELYVLTLQTDSVRSVRRFHFEKSAASVLTTCICVCGDNYLFLGSRLGNSLLLRFSVKEKTQDVIPPAPEPITTVTLDGEADGDVTDELCAPAAKKQKLGDWMASNVADINDDELEVYGNQQATNVEITSYAFEVCDSLLNIGPCGNITMGEPAFLSEEFVNTKEPDIELVTTSGHGKNGALCILQRSIRPQIVTTFELPGCTNMWTVVGGAKQDAAKVEADSHAFLILSQDDSTMVLQTGREINELDSSGFTTHCPTVFAGNIGNNKYIVQVTAMAVHLLQDAELTQTVTLEIESCVVTVSLADPYLILLTQSGEVVFLVYKETKQGQGRLVLRATPSLFPLRPQVTQVCLHRDRGSLFSLSLSDMERALLGDKDGDRGEQGEGDGRVDEDELLYGDAGGGGTLLGGMSLPTGQGEEGGGGEGEGGRGE
;
A
#
# COMPACT_ATOMS: atom_id res chain seq x y z
N MET A 1 -10.14 -16.14 -41.86
CA MET A 1 -8.82 -15.58 -41.50
C MET A 1 -8.68 -15.73 -40.00
N PHE A 2 -7.56 -16.25 -39.51
CA PHE A 2 -7.35 -16.51 -38.08
C PHE A 2 -6.29 -15.57 -37.52
N SER A 3 -6.46 -15.16 -36.26
CA SER A 3 -5.57 -14.24 -35.55
C SER A 3 -5.51 -14.63 -34.08
N ILE A 4 -4.31 -14.58 -33.49
CA ILE A 4 -4.10 -14.83 -32.06
C ILE A 4 -3.81 -13.48 -31.39
N CYS A 5 -4.58 -13.13 -30.36
CA CYS A 5 -4.24 -12.03 -29.47
C CYS A 5 -3.35 -12.56 -28.35
N LYS A 6 -2.27 -11.85 -28.02
CA LYS A 6 -1.39 -12.17 -26.89
C LYS A 6 -0.93 -10.87 -26.24
N GLU A 7 -1.16 -10.74 -24.93
CA GLU A 7 -0.65 -9.63 -24.14
C GLU A 7 0.87 -9.76 -23.98
N SER A 8 1.61 -8.69 -24.31
CA SER A 8 3.07 -8.65 -24.27
C SER A 8 3.63 -7.93 -23.05
N HIS A 9 2.85 -7.00 -22.48
CA HIS A 9 3.12 -6.23 -21.28
C HIS A 9 1.79 -5.91 -20.58
N PRO A 10 1.68 -6.08 -19.25
CA PRO A 10 0.43 -5.83 -18.52
C PRO A 10 0.02 -4.35 -18.51
N ALA A 11 -1.27 -4.09 -18.32
CA ALA A 11 -1.78 -2.75 -18.01
C ALA A 11 -1.12 -2.15 -16.75
N THR A 12 -0.76 -0.86 -16.80
CA THR A 12 -0.06 -0.13 -15.71
C THR A 12 -0.80 1.11 -15.20
N GLY A 13 -1.71 1.68 -15.99
CA GLY A 13 -2.48 2.86 -15.59
C GLY A 13 -3.50 2.52 -14.50
N VAL A 14 -3.53 3.32 -13.43
CA VAL A 14 -4.42 3.11 -12.28
C VAL A 14 -5.73 3.86 -12.48
N GLU A 15 -6.86 3.18 -12.23
CA GLU A 15 -8.20 3.72 -12.43
C GLU A 15 -9.05 3.66 -11.15
N HIS A 16 -8.83 2.66 -10.29
CA HIS A 16 -9.46 2.57 -8.97
C HIS A 16 -8.46 2.19 -7.88
N THR A 17 -8.73 2.61 -6.65
CA THR A 17 -7.94 2.29 -5.46
C THR A 17 -8.85 2.20 -4.24
N VAL A 18 -8.57 1.24 -3.35
CA VAL A 18 -9.27 1.00 -2.08
C VAL A 18 -8.24 0.53 -1.05
N SER A 19 -8.35 0.98 0.21
CA SER A 19 -7.58 0.42 1.33
C SER A 19 -8.52 -0.42 2.19
N CYS A 20 -8.18 -1.70 2.38
CA CYS A 20 -9.01 -2.69 3.06
C CYS A 20 -8.18 -3.85 3.63
N HIS A 21 -8.79 -4.64 4.50
CA HIS A 21 -8.20 -5.77 5.23
C HIS A 21 -8.22 -7.02 4.34
N PHE A 22 -7.39 -7.03 3.29
CA PHE A 22 -7.46 -8.02 2.20
C PHE A 22 -6.92 -9.40 2.60
N PHE A 23 -5.77 -9.45 3.27
CA PHE A 23 -5.12 -10.71 3.68
C PHE A 23 -5.52 -11.18 5.09
N ASN A 24 -5.67 -10.25 6.03
CA ASN A 24 -6.03 -10.52 7.43
C ASN A 24 -6.83 -9.32 7.98
N ARG A 25 -7.38 -9.40 9.20
CA ARG A 25 -8.08 -8.27 9.88
C ARG A 25 -7.17 -7.21 10.52
N VAL A 26 -5.85 -7.38 10.49
CA VAL A 26 -4.89 -6.57 11.26
C VAL A 26 -4.28 -5.48 10.37
N ASP A 27 -3.79 -5.88 9.21
CA ASP A 27 -3.02 -5.07 8.28
C ASP A 27 -3.92 -4.52 7.16
N LYS A 28 -3.88 -3.21 6.96
CA LYS A 28 -4.57 -2.57 5.82
C LYS A 28 -3.70 -2.68 4.58
N SER A 29 -4.16 -3.45 3.61
CA SER A 29 -3.57 -3.50 2.28
C SER A 29 -4.08 -2.35 1.42
N LEU A 30 -3.32 -1.99 0.39
CA LEU A 30 -3.71 -1.05 -0.66
C LEU A 30 -4.03 -1.85 -1.93
N VAL A 31 -5.32 -2.00 -2.23
CA VAL A 31 -5.80 -2.65 -3.45
C VAL A 31 -5.89 -1.62 -4.57
N VAL A 32 -5.19 -1.87 -5.66
CA VAL A 32 -5.09 -1.00 -6.83
C VAL A 32 -5.59 -1.75 -8.06
N ALA A 33 -6.44 -1.11 -8.85
CA ALA A 33 -7.02 -1.70 -10.05
C ALA A 33 -6.93 -0.76 -11.26
N GLY A 34 -6.74 -1.34 -12.45
CA GLY A 34 -6.66 -0.61 -13.71
C GLY A 34 -6.91 -1.55 -14.88
N ALA A 35 -7.78 -1.15 -15.82
CA ALA A 35 -8.30 -2.03 -16.86
C ALA A 35 -8.75 -3.40 -16.29
N ASN A 36 -8.05 -4.49 -16.61
CA ASN A 36 -8.37 -5.87 -16.23
C ASN A 36 -7.44 -6.44 -15.13
N ILE A 37 -6.59 -5.63 -14.50
CA ILE A 37 -5.59 -6.10 -13.52
C ILE A 37 -5.86 -5.52 -12.13
N ILE A 38 -5.74 -6.37 -11.11
CA ILE A 38 -5.68 -5.99 -9.69
C ILE A 38 -4.27 -6.26 -9.18
N ARG A 39 -3.76 -5.35 -8.35
CA ARG A 39 -2.50 -5.49 -7.61
C ARG A 39 -2.76 -5.11 -6.16
N VAL A 40 -2.25 -5.90 -5.22
CA VAL A 40 -2.39 -5.64 -3.79
C VAL A 40 -1.03 -5.31 -3.21
N PHE A 41 -0.92 -4.11 -2.65
CA PHE A 41 0.32 -3.60 -2.07
C PHE A 41 0.25 -3.56 -0.54
N GLN A 42 1.38 -3.84 0.10
CA GLN A 42 1.61 -3.58 1.52
C GLN A 42 2.58 -2.41 1.68
N LEU A 43 2.39 -1.63 2.74
CA LEU A 43 3.28 -0.52 3.10
C LEU A 43 4.40 -1.08 3.99
N VAL A 44 5.63 -1.03 3.48
CA VAL A 44 6.83 -1.54 4.14
C VAL A 44 7.81 -0.39 4.36
N PRO A 45 8.46 -0.26 5.54
CA PRO A 45 9.45 0.78 5.75
C PRO A 45 10.66 0.56 4.84
N ASP A 46 11.06 1.63 4.14
CA ASP A 46 12.19 1.67 3.24
C ASP A 46 13.48 1.68 4.06
N ILE A 47 13.96 0.48 4.41
CA ILE A 47 15.17 0.24 5.20
C ILE A 47 16.26 -0.27 4.25
N ASP A 48 17.17 0.62 3.91
CA ASP A 48 18.28 0.36 2.99
C ASP A 48 19.17 -0.79 3.54
N PRO A 49 19.25 -1.96 2.89
CA PRO A 49 19.84 -3.16 3.51
C PRO A 49 21.34 -3.06 3.78
N ALA A 50 22.01 -2.07 3.19
CA ALA A 50 23.40 -1.69 3.45
C ALA A 50 23.58 -0.76 4.66
N SER A 51 22.56 -0.02 5.11
CA SER A 51 22.70 1.04 6.14
C SER A 51 22.72 0.55 7.60
N LYS A 52 22.96 -0.75 7.82
CA LYS A 52 22.76 -1.47 9.11
C LYS A 52 23.60 -1.02 10.31
N THR A 53 24.50 -0.05 10.13
CA THR A 53 25.36 0.52 11.18
C THR A 53 24.82 1.80 11.82
N LYS A 54 23.64 2.30 11.42
CA LYS A 54 22.96 3.40 12.11
C LYS A 54 21.63 2.95 12.69
N LEU A 55 21.46 3.14 14.00
CA LEU A 55 20.13 3.12 14.63
C LEU A 55 19.25 4.18 13.94
N PRO A 56 17.95 3.91 13.72
CA PRO A 56 17.06 4.92 13.17
C PRO A 56 16.92 6.08 14.16
N ASP A 57 17.16 7.31 13.69
CA ASP A 57 16.86 8.52 14.45
C ASP A 57 15.35 8.55 14.75
N ILE A 58 14.99 8.34 16.03
CA ILE A 58 13.60 8.12 16.49
C ILE A 58 12.64 9.24 16.06
N ASN A 59 13.18 10.45 15.83
CA ASN A 59 12.42 11.64 15.42
C ASN A 59 12.19 11.75 13.90
N ARG A 60 12.76 10.88 13.06
CA ARG A 60 12.55 10.89 11.60
C ARG A 60 11.91 9.58 11.15
N SER A 61 10.58 9.58 11.07
CA SER A 61 9.82 8.45 10.54
C SER A 61 10.35 8.03 9.16
N THR A 62 10.60 6.73 9.01
CA THR A 62 11.09 6.12 7.77
C THR A 62 10.15 6.40 6.60
N LYS A 63 10.70 6.44 5.38
CA LYS A 63 9.87 6.42 4.17
C LYS A 63 9.17 5.06 4.08
N MET A 64 8.00 5.03 3.48
CA MET A 64 7.28 3.79 3.18
C MET A 64 7.34 3.51 1.68
N LYS A 65 7.48 2.24 1.34
CA LYS A 65 7.54 1.69 0.00
C LYS A 65 6.35 0.77 -0.24
N LEU A 66 5.91 0.66 -1.48
CA LEU A 66 4.83 -0.22 -1.91
C LEU A 66 5.39 -1.58 -2.36
N GLU A 67 5.33 -2.58 -1.48
CA GLU A 67 5.63 -3.96 -1.87
C GLU A 67 4.39 -4.62 -2.49
N CYS A 68 4.52 -5.17 -3.70
CA CYS A 68 3.42 -5.83 -4.40
C CYS A 68 3.29 -7.29 -3.97
N VAL A 69 2.44 -7.57 -2.97
CA VAL A 69 2.28 -8.90 -2.37
C VAL A 69 1.54 -9.87 -3.30
N SER A 70 0.52 -9.41 -4.03
CA SER A 70 -0.21 -10.25 -4.98
C SER A 70 -0.70 -9.47 -6.21
N HIS A 71 -0.87 -10.19 -7.32
CA HIS A 71 -1.43 -9.67 -8.56
C HIS A 71 -2.41 -10.66 -9.16
N PHE A 72 -3.52 -10.16 -9.71
CA PHE A 72 -4.57 -10.96 -10.31
C PHE A 72 -4.94 -10.36 -11.67
N THR A 73 -5.14 -11.23 -12.67
CA THR A 73 -5.50 -10.82 -14.04
C THR A 73 -6.88 -11.34 -14.36
N LEU A 74 -7.80 -10.43 -14.69
CA LEU A 74 -9.20 -10.74 -14.95
C LEU A 74 -9.47 -10.81 -16.46
N ALA A 75 -10.52 -11.54 -16.83
CA ALA A 75 -10.97 -11.67 -18.22
C ALA A 75 -11.79 -10.47 -18.73
N GLY A 76 -11.91 -9.37 -17.96
CA GLY A 76 -12.68 -8.20 -18.33
C GLY A 76 -12.31 -6.96 -17.52
N ASN A 77 -12.59 -5.78 -18.10
CA ASN A 77 -12.23 -4.51 -17.49
C ASN A 77 -13.15 -4.16 -16.31
N ILE A 78 -12.52 -3.80 -15.19
CA ILE A 78 -13.16 -3.26 -14.00
C ILE A 78 -13.64 -1.83 -14.33
N MET A 79 -14.87 -1.53 -13.92
CA MET A 79 -15.58 -0.28 -14.20
C MET A 79 -15.85 0.56 -12.95
N SER A 80 -15.92 -0.10 -11.79
CA SER A 80 -15.94 0.47 -10.44
C SER A 80 -15.57 -0.63 -9.44
N MET A 81 -14.77 -0.28 -8.43
CA MET A 81 -14.31 -1.18 -7.35
C MET A 81 -14.65 -0.57 -5.97
N GLN A 82 -15.04 -1.41 -5.01
CA GLN A 82 -15.26 -1.06 -3.58
C GLN A 82 -14.92 -2.27 -2.69
N SER A 83 -14.68 -2.06 -1.40
CA SER A 83 -14.55 -3.13 -0.39
C SER A 83 -15.78 -3.23 0.51
N VAL A 84 -16.05 -4.41 1.05
CA VAL A 84 -17.05 -4.64 2.11
C VAL A 84 -16.54 -5.66 3.13
N THR A 85 -16.73 -5.39 4.42
CA THR A 85 -16.53 -6.40 5.48
C THR A 85 -17.81 -7.21 5.63
N LEU A 86 -17.79 -8.48 5.22
CA LEU A 86 -18.92 -9.40 5.40
C LEU A 86 -18.91 -10.01 6.82
N ASN A 87 -20.09 -10.41 7.34
CA ASN A 87 -20.18 -11.02 8.67
C ASN A 87 -19.49 -12.38 8.69
N HIS A 88 -18.86 -12.71 9.82
CA HIS A 88 -18.08 -13.95 10.01
C HIS A 88 -16.92 -14.12 9.00
N SER A 89 -16.59 -13.09 8.21
CA SER A 89 -15.44 -13.07 7.32
C SER A 89 -14.23 -12.43 7.99
N GLU A 90 -13.09 -13.12 7.98
CA GLU A 90 -11.81 -12.62 8.49
C GLU A 90 -11.07 -11.71 7.49
N ARG A 91 -11.63 -11.50 6.30
CA ARG A 91 -11.07 -10.64 5.25
C ARG A 91 -12.16 -9.77 4.64
N ASP A 92 -11.81 -8.58 4.21
CA ASP A 92 -12.70 -7.73 3.42
C ASP A 92 -12.87 -8.35 2.01
N ALA A 93 -14.11 -8.41 1.52
CA ALA A 93 -14.41 -8.82 0.16
C ALA A 93 -14.39 -7.60 -0.78
N LEU A 94 -13.96 -7.82 -2.03
CA LEU A 94 -13.98 -6.80 -3.08
C LEU A 94 -15.25 -6.94 -3.93
N LEU A 95 -15.97 -5.83 -4.08
CA LEU A 95 -17.04 -5.68 -5.07
C LEU A 95 -16.42 -5.11 -6.35
N LEU A 96 -16.45 -5.92 -7.40
CA LEU A 96 -15.98 -5.57 -8.73
C LEU A 96 -17.17 -5.47 -9.68
N SER A 97 -17.32 -4.34 -10.36
CA SER A 97 -18.24 -4.23 -11.49
C SER A 97 -17.49 -4.24 -12.81
N PHE A 98 -18.09 -4.87 -13.81
CA PHE A 98 -17.57 -4.95 -15.17
C PHE A 98 -18.58 -4.32 -16.14
N ARG A 99 -18.27 -4.29 -17.43
CA ARG A 99 -19.19 -3.80 -18.47
C ARG A 99 -20.52 -4.56 -18.43
N GLU A 100 -21.58 -3.90 -18.94
CA GLU A 100 -22.94 -4.45 -19.03
C GLU A 100 -23.55 -4.80 -17.66
N ALA A 101 -23.23 -4.00 -16.63
CA ALA A 101 -23.79 -4.12 -15.28
C ALA A 101 -23.59 -5.50 -14.62
N LYS A 102 -22.54 -6.24 -15.01
CA LYS A 102 -22.07 -7.45 -14.31
C LYS A 102 -21.39 -7.05 -12.99
N VAL A 103 -21.68 -7.74 -11.88
CA VAL A 103 -21.01 -7.57 -10.59
C VAL A 103 -20.50 -8.92 -10.07
N SER A 104 -19.27 -8.92 -9.55
CA SER A 104 -18.68 -10.02 -8.82
C SER A 104 -18.31 -9.58 -7.41
N ILE A 105 -18.54 -10.48 -6.44
CA ILE A 105 -18.03 -10.35 -5.08
C ILE A 105 -16.94 -11.40 -4.93
N VAL A 106 -15.69 -10.95 -4.75
CA VAL A 106 -14.52 -11.82 -4.60
C VAL A 106 -13.86 -11.63 -3.24
N GLN A 107 -13.25 -12.69 -2.73
CA GLN A 107 -12.51 -12.70 -1.47
C GLN A 107 -11.17 -13.41 -1.70
N TYR A 108 -10.13 -12.96 -1.01
CA TYR A 108 -8.85 -13.67 -0.99
C TYR A 108 -8.95 -15.00 -0.22
N ASP A 109 -8.39 -16.06 -0.79
CA ASP A 109 -8.36 -17.40 -0.23
C ASP A 109 -6.91 -17.80 0.10
N LEU A 110 -6.66 -18.15 1.36
CA LEU A 110 -5.31 -18.42 1.87
C LEU A 110 -4.72 -19.70 1.28
N ASP A 111 -5.53 -20.76 1.19
CA ASP A 111 -5.10 -22.11 0.78
C ASP A 111 -4.65 -22.16 -0.69
N SER A 112 -5.27 -21.33 -1.54
CA SER A 112 -4.98 -21.24 -2.98
C SER A 112 -4.17 -20.01 -3.40
N HIS A 113 -4.02 -19.01 -2.52
CA HIS A 113 -3.40 -17.71 -2.81
C HIS A 113 -4.09 -16.96 -3.99
N ASP A 114 -5.38 -17.20 -4.22
CA ASP A 114 -6.15 -16.66 -5.36
C ASP A 114 -7.47 -15.97 -4.95
N LEU A 115 -8.12 -15.31 -5.92
CA LEU A 115 -9.41 -14.64 -5.76
C LEU A 115 -10.59 -15.61 -5.92
N LYS A 116 -11.06 -16.11 -4.77
CA LYS A 116 -12.28 -16.92 -4.67
C LYS A 116 -13.51 -16.06 -4.89
N THR A 117 -14.32 -16.42 -5.87
CA THR A 117 -15.59 -15.74 -6.15
C THR A 117 -16.66 -16.23 -5.18
N LEU A 118 -17.23 -15.32 -4.38
CA LEU A 118 -18.34 -15.58 -3.46
C LEU A 118 -19.70 -15.50 -4.17
N SER A 119 -19.90 -14.50 -5.03
CA SER A 119 -21.11 -14.38 -5.84
C SER A 119 -20.87 -13.68 -7.18
N LEU A 120 -21.76 -13.96 -8.14
CA LEU A 120 -21.83 -13.33 -9.46
C LEU A 120 -23.27 -12.92 -9.73
N HIS A 121 -23.44 -11.68 -10.17
CA HIS A 121 -24.74 -11.09 -10.48
C HIS A 121 -24.70 -10.46 -11.88
N TYR A 122 -25.68 -10.81 -12.72
CA TYR A 122 -25.74 -10.40 -14.12
C TYR A 122 -27.03 -9.60 -14.34
N PHE A 123 -26.91 -8.35 -14.81
CA PHE A 123 -28.05 -7.45 -15.02
C PHE A 123 -28.09 -6.99 -16.49
N GLU A 124 -28.05 -7.95 -17.40
CA GLU A 124 -27.90 -7.75 -18.85
C GLU A 124 -29.22 -7.74 -19.64
N GLU A 125 -30.33 -7.97 -18.95
CA GLU A 125 -31.66 -8.16 -19.52
C GLU A 125 -32.15 -6.92 -20.30
N GLU A 126 -32.91 -7.15 -21.37
CA GLU A 126 -33.41 -6.06 -22.22
C GLU A 126 -34.41 -5.14 -21.49
N GLU A 127 -35.12 -5.67 -20.50
CA GLU A 127 -35.99 -4.90 -19.59
C GLU A 127 -35.18 -3.90 -18.75
N MET A 128 -34.01 -4.32 -18.23
CA MET A 128 -33.10 -3.44 -17.49
C MET A 128 -32.50 -2.35 -18.40
N LYS A 129 -32.27 -2.67 -19.67
CA LYS A 129 -31.80 -1.74 -20.71
C LYS A 129 -32.90 -0.80 -21.24
N LEU A 130 -34.18 -1.07 -20.99
CA LEU A 130 -35.32 -0.26 -21.45
C LEU A 130 -35.27 0.06 -22.97
N GLY A 131 -34.84 -0.91 -23.77
CA GLY A 131 -34.69 -0.78 -25.22
C GLY A 131 -33.46 0.02 -25.70
N TRP A 132 -32.52 0.38 -24.83
CA TRP A 132 -31.30 1.11 -25.20
C TRP A 132 -30.17 0.15 -25.58
N CYS A 133 -29.80 0.10 -26.87
CA CYS A 133 -28.77 -0.81 -27.37
C CYS A 133 -27.34 -0.43 -26.93
N ASN A 134 -27.04 0.87 -26.80
CA ASN A 134 -25.70 1.40 -26.50
C ASN A 134 -25.71 2.26 -25.21
N PRO A 135 -25.67 1.65 -24.01
CA PRO A 135 -25.59 2.39 -22.77
C PRO A 135 -24.18 3.02 -22.60
N TRP A 136 -24.13 4.35 -22.58
CA TRP A 136 -22.89 5.10 -22.32
C TRP A 136 -22.52 5.20 -20.84
N GLN A 137 -23.46 4.90 -19.93
CA GLN A 137 -23.25 5.08 -18.50
C GLN A 137 -22.52 3.88 -17.90
N ILE A 138 -21.41 4.18 -17.23
CA ILE A 138 -20.59 3.21 -16.51
C ILE A 138 -21.41 2.62 -15.35
N PRO A 139 -21.38 1.29 -15.12
CA PRO A 139 -21.94 0.70 -13.92
C PRO A 139 -21.14 1.13 -12.69
N ILE A 140 -21.77 1.93 -11.82
CA ILE A 140 -21.15 2.48 -10.61
C ILE A 140 -21.57 1.65 -9.40
N VAL A 141 -20.62 1.23 -8.58
CA VAL A 141 -20.86 0.53 -7.31
C VAL A 141 -20.56 1.44 -6.13
N ARG A 142 -21.42 1.38 -5.11
CA ARG A 142 -21.24 2.00 -3.79
C ARG A 142 -21.55 1.00 -2.69
N VAL A 143 -20.85 1.11 -1.56
CA VAL A 143 -21.09 0.30 -0.35
C VAL A 143 -21.54 1.23 0.78
N ASP A 144 -22.51 0.78 1.56
CA ASP A 144 -22.95 1.50 2.76
C ASP A 144 -21.84 1.54 3.83
N PRO A 145 -21.53 2.70 4.47
CA PRO A 145 -20.45 2.81 5.47
C PRO A 145 -20.60 1.94 6.73
N LEU A 146 -21.71 1.22 6.90
CA LEU A 146 -21.91 0.23 7.97
C LEU A 146 -22.06 -1.20 7.41
N ASN A 147 -21.60 -1.43 6.16
CA ASN A 147 -21.60 -2.70 5.43
C ASN A 147 -22.97 -3.41 5.39
N ARG A 148 -24.08 -2.65 5.40
CA ARG A 148 -25.46 -3.22 5.42
C ARG A 148 -25.92 -3.69 4.04
N CYS A 149 -25.52 -2.99 3.00
CA CYS A 149 -25.80 -3.31 1.61
C CYS A 149 -24.79 -2.62 0.69
N ALA A 150 -24.74 -3.07 -0.55
CA ALA A 150 -24.17 -2.34 -1.67
C ALA A 150 -25.26 -1.96 -2.66
N VAL A 151 -24.98 -0.96 -3.49
CA VAL A 151 -25.83 -0.52 -4.60
C VAL A 151 -25.01 -0.46 -5.87
N LEU A 152 -25.60 -0.97 -6.96
CA LEU A 152 -25.14 -0.83 -8.33
C LEU A 152 -26.11 0.08 -9.09
N LEU A 153 -25.59 1.13 -9.72
CA LEU A 153 -26.32 1.90 -10.72
C LEU A 153 -26.19 1.24 -12.10
N ALA A 154 -27.20 0.50 -12.52
CA ALA A 154 -27.27 -0.12 -13.84
C ALA A 154 -27.93 0.84 -14.85
N TYR A 155 -27.25 1.06 -15.99
CA TYR A 155 -27.69 1.85 -17.14
C TYR A 155 -28.22 3.28 -16.84
N GLY A 156 -27.83 3.85 -15.69
CA GLY A 156 -28.30 5.18 -15.25
C GLY A 156 -29.77 5.26 -14.82
N ARG A 157 -30.52 4.15 -14.83
CA ARG A 157 -31.99 4.12 -14.60
C ARG A 157 -32.50 2.98 -13.73
N GLN A 158 -31.66 2.01 -13.38
CA GLN A 158 -32.00 0.91 -12.49
C GLN A 158 -31.03 0.93 -11.31
N VAL A 159 -31.56 1.02 -10.09
CA VAL A 159 -30.78 0.93 -8.84
C VAL A 159 -30.93 -0.51 -8.34
N VAL A 160 -29.87 -1.31 -8.47
CA VAL A 160 -29.85 -2.67 -7.93
C VAL A 160 -29.32 -2.61 -6.50
N VAL A 161 -30.08 -3.14 -5.56
CA VAL A 161 -29.67 -3.29 -4.16
C VAL A 161 -29.15 -4.71 -3.97
N LEU A 162 -27.93 -4.82 -3.42
CA LEU A 162 -27.28 -6.04 -2.96
C LEU A 162 -27.27 -6.02 -1.42
N PRO A 163 -28.26 -6.62 -0.75
CA PRO A 163 -28.30 -6.63 0.70
C PRO A 163 -27.37 -7.69 1.27
N PHE A 164 -26.66 -7.36 2.34
CA PHE A 164 -25.86 -8.33 3.09
C PHE A 164 -26.68 -8.80 4.30
N ARG A 165 -26.42 -10.03 4.76
CA ARG A 165 -26.98 -10.47 6.05
C ARG A 165 -26.49 -9.53 7.17
N LYS A 166 -27.21 -9.48 8.29
CA LYS A 166 -26.70 -8.96 9.57
C LYS A 166 -26.61 -10.11 10.56
N GLY A 167 -25.49 -10.21 11.28
CA GLY A 167 -25.33 -11.23 12.33
C GLY A 167 -26.34 -11.02 13.46
N SER A 168 -27.40 -11.83 13.47
CA SER A 168 -28.22 -12.10 14.64
C SER A 168 -27.74 -13.42 15.26
N LEU A 169 -27.59 -13.48 16.57
CA LEU A 169 -26.99 -14.62 17.31
C LEU A 169 -27.89 -15.88 17.36
N ILE A 170 -28.81 -16.03 16.40
CA ILE A 170 -29.94 -16.99 16.42
C ILE A 170 -30.07 -17.75 15.08
N GLU A 171 -29.38 -17.35 14.01
CA GLU A 171 -29.42 -18.05 12.71
C GLU A 171 -28.28 -19.09 12.56
N ASP A 172 -28.57 -20.19 11.84
CA ASP A 172 -27.67 -21.35 11.72
C ASP A 172 -26.30 -21.03 11.09
N PRO A 173 -25.17 -21.43 11.72
CA PRO A 173 -23.82 -21.21 11.19
C PRO A 173 -23.52 -22.01 9.91
N ASN A 174 -24.42 -22.90 9.49
CA ASN A 174 -24.30 -23.67 8.25
C ASN A 174 -24.75 -22.91 6.99
N ASN A 175 -25.40 -21.74 7.12
CA ASN A 175 -25.93 -21.01 5.97
C ASN A 175 -24.85 -20.13 5.30
N LYS A 176 -24.14 -20.69 4.32
CA LYS A 176 -22.95 -20.10 3.69
C LYS A 176 -23.19 -18.80 2.90
N ASP A 177 -24.42 -18.49 2.54
CA ASP A 177 -24.74 -17.36 1.65
C ASP A 177 -24.73 -16.03 2.42
N GLN A 178 -23.57 -15.38 2.50
CA GLN A 178 -23.42 -14.09 3.20
C GLN A 178 -24.17 -12.93 2.50
N VAL A 179 -24.50 -13.09 1.22
CA VAL A 179 -25.20 -12.14 0.36
C VAL A 179 -26.66 -12.57 0.19
N LEU A 180 -27.60 -11.65 0.43
CA LEU A 180 -29.04 -11.90 0.25
C LEU A 180 -29.47 -11.66 -1.20
N ALA A 181 -30.62 -12.23 -1.59
CA ALA A 181 -31.17 -12.07 -2.93
C ALA A 181 -31.35 -10.59 -3.30
N SER A 182 -30.62 -10.15 -4.34
CA SER A 182 -30.66 -8.80 -4.89
C SER A 182 -32.05 -8.43 -5.40
N TYR A 183 -32.41 -7.15 -5.33
CA TYR A 183 -33.64 -6.63 -5.93
C TYR A 183 -33.37 -5.32 -6.68
N THR A 184 -34.16 -5.07 -7.72
CA THR A 184 -34.04 -3.90 -8.58
C THR A 184 -35.06 -2.84 -8.19
N ILE A 185 -34.67 -1.57 -8.26
CA ILE A 185 -35.54 -0.41 -8.06
C ILE A 185 -35.44 0.44 -9.33
N PRO A 186 -36.49 0.49 -10.17
CA PRO A 186 -36.57 1.45 -11.25
C PRO A 186 -36.54 2.86 -10.69
N VAL A 187 -35.60 3.68 -11.16
CA VAL A 187 -35.33 5.02 -10.63
C VAL A 187 -36.58 5.91 -10.64
N ARG A 188 -37.44 5.75 -11.64
CA ARG A 188 -38.74 6.46 -11.78
C ARG A 188 -39.78 6.10 -10.72
N ASN A 189 -39.61 4.99 -10.00
CA ASN A 189 -40.52 4.59 -8.91
C ASN A 189 -40.20 5.31 -7.59
N ILE A 190 -38.96 5.83 -7.46
CA ILE A 190 -38.52 6.60 -6.28
C ILE A 190 -39.09 8.04 -6.36
N ASP A 191 -38.95 8.68 -7.53
CA ASP A 191 -39.59 9.93 -7.92
C ASP A 191 -39.70 9.93 -9.45
N ALA A 192 -40.87 10.28 -9.98
CA ALA A 192 -41.12 10.37 -11.43
C ALA A 192 -40.24 11.42 -12.14
N LYS A 193 -39.63 12.35 -11.40
CA LYS A 193 -38.68 13.36 -11.89
C LYS A 193 -37.25 12.86 -12.05
N LEU A 194 -36.90 11.70 -11.49
CA LEU A 194 -35.55 11.16 -11.57
C LEU A 194 -35.23 10.65 -12.99
N ASP A 195 -34.38 11.39 -13.68
CA ASP A 195 -33.66 10.96 -14.88
C ASP A 195 -32.26 11.60 -14.89
N ASN A 196 -31.36 11.08 -15.72
CA ASN A 196 -29.96 11.54 -15.84
C ASN A 196 -29.22 11.59 -14.48
N ILE A 197 -29.00 10.45 -13.84
CA ILE A 197 -28.20 10.36 -12.61
C ILE A 197 -26.73 10.70 -12.92
N ILE A 198 -26.17 11.61 -12.14
CA ILE A 198 -24.79 12.11 -12.21
C ILE A 198 -23.89 11.23 -11.33
N ASP A 199 -24.22 11.13 -10.03
CA ASP A 199 -23.49 10.32 -9.04
C ASP A 199 -24.46 9.79 -7.96
N ILE A 200 -24.04 8.72 -7.28
CA ILE A 200 -24.73 8.12 -6.14
C ILE A 200 -23.76 7.90 -4.99
N GLN A 201 -24.19 8.12 -3.75
CA GLN A 201 -23.34 7.96 -2.55
C GLN A 201 -24.19 7.52 -1.35
N PHE A 202 -23.62 6.76 -0.42
CA PHE A 202 -24.27 6.50 0.86
C PHE A 202 -23.90 7.56 1.90
N LEU A 203 -24.89 8.02 2.67
CA LEU A 203 -24.69 9.05 3.70
C LEU A 203 -24.30 8.45 5.06
N HIS A 204 -23.28 9.02 5.69
CA HIS A 204 -22.94 8.72 7.08
C HIS A 204 -23.98 9.34 8.04
N GLY A 205 -24.40 8.59 9.05
CA GLY A 205 -25.32 9.07 10.10
C GLY A 205 -26.44 8.09 10.41
N TYR A 206 -27.08 7.59 9.36
CA TYR A 206 -28.44 7.04 9.39
C TYR A 206 -28.56 5.59 9.89
N TYR A 207 -29.65 5.29 10.61
CA TYR A 207 -29.98 3.95 11.14
C TYR A 207 -30.33 2.94 10.04
N GLU A 208 -30.93 3.41 8.95
CA GLU A 208 -31.08 2.69 7.68
C GLU A 208 -30.03 3.15 6.67
N PRO A 209 -29.61 2.31 5.72
CA PRO A 209 -28.71 2.71 4.63
C PRO A 209 -29.40 3.76 3.75
N THR A 210 -28.93 5.00 3.83
CA THR A 210 -29.52 6.15 3.13
C THR A 210 -28.69 6.50 1.90
N LEU A 211 -29.28 6.32 0.73
CA LEU A 211 -28.66 6.58 -0.56
C LEU A 211 -28.98 8.00 -1.03
N LEU A 212 -27.96 8.82 -1.21
CA LEU A 212 -28.02 10.08 -1.95
C LEU A 212 -27.91 9.79 -3.44
N ILE A 213 -28.78 10.41 -4.23
CA ILE A 213 -28.76 10.41 -5.70
C ILE A 213 -28.70 11.87 -6.16
N LEU A 214 -27.64 12.21 -6.90
CA LEU A 214 -27.43 13.51 -7.55
C LEU A 214 -27.78 13.37 -9.03
N TYR A 215 -28.68 14.20 -9.56
CA TYR A 215 -29.29 13.99 -10.86
C TYR A 215 -29.76 15.28 -11.55
N GLU A 216 -30.15 15.17 -12.83
CA GLU A 216 -30.63 16.30 -13.62
C GLU A 216 -31.96 15.97 -14.35
N PRO A 217 -33.13 16.35 -13.79
CA PRO A 217 -34.45 16.08 -14.39
C PRO A 217 -34.59 16.54 -15.85
N LEU A 218 -33.91 17.63 -16.24
CA LEU A 218 -34.06 18.27 -17.54
C LEU A 218 -32.71 18.70 -18.13
N ARG A 219 -31.91 17.70 -18.54
CA ARG A 219 -30.53 17.85 -19.03
C ARG A 219 -30.26 19.13 -19.84
N THR A 220 -29.26 19.89 -19.41
CA THR A 220 -28.75 21.09 -20.06
C THR A 220 -27.28 20.93 -20.51
N PHE A 221 -26.68 22.01 -21.02
CA PHE A 221 -25.23 22.11 -21.27
C PHE A 221 -24.80 23.58 -21.22
N PRO A 222 -23.50 23.92 -21.07
CA PRO A 222 -23.05 25.30 -20.79
C PRO A 222 -23.59 26.38 -21.74
N ASN A 223 -23.69 26.11 -23.05
CA ASN A 223 -24.19 27.09 -24.02
C ASN A 223 -25.71 27.35 -23.90
N ARG A 224 -26.43 26.66 -23.01
CA ARG A 224 -27.88 26.82 -22.74
C ARG A 224 -28.21 27.38 -21.36
N ILE A 225 -27.22 27.78 -20.55
CA ILE A 225 -27.41 28.42 -19.24
C ILE A 225 -28.41 29.58 -19.31
N ALA A 226 -28.37 30.39 -20.37
CA ALA A 226 -29.28 31.52 -20.60
C ALA A 226 -30.78 31.15 -20.73
N VAL A 227 -31.09 29.87 -20.97
CA VAL A 227 -32.46 29.32 -21.09
C VAL A 227 -32.80 28.38 -19.93
N ARG A 228 -31.79 27.74 -19.33
CA ARG A 228 -31.91 26.82 -18.20
C ARG A 228 -30.71 26.98 -17.27
N LYS A 229 -30.90 27.71 -16.18
CA LYS A 229 -30.02 27.69 -15.00
C LYS A 229 -30.44 26.58 -14.03
N ASP A 230 -29.54 26.22 -13.13
CA ASP A 230 -29.79 25.46 -11.90
C ASP A 230 -30.71 24.23 -12.09
N THR A 231 -30.37 23.39 -13.06
CA THR A 231 -31.17 22.23 -13.47
C THR A 231 -30.95 20.99 -12.61
N CYS A 232 -29.96 20.98 -11.72
CA CYS A 232 -29.64 19.80 -10.92
C CYS A 232 -30.51 19.71 -9.66
N ALA A 233 -30.68 18.47 -9.20
CA ALA A 233 -31.41 18.14 -7.99
C ALA A 233 -30.71 17.00 -7.25
N MET A 234 -31.01 16.89 -5.96
CA MET A 234 -30.52 15.84 -5.07
C MET A 234 -31.69 15.24 -4.32
N VAL A 235 -31.72 13.91 -4.21
CA VAL A 235 -32.70 13.18 -3.40
C VAL A 235 -31.98 12.19 -2.49
N SER A 236 -32.52 11.99 -1.28
CA SER A 236 -31.99 11.09 -0.26
C SER A 236 -33.05 10.05 0.09
N VAL A 237 -32.74 8.78 -0.14
CA VAL A 237 -33.67 7.66 -0.07
C VAL A 237 -33.25 6.73 1.07
N SER A 238 -34.13 6.46 2.02
CA SER A 238 -33.91 5.39 3.00
C SER A 238 -34.12 4.06 2.30
N LEU A 239 -33.23 3.07 2.47
CA LEU A 239 -33.43 1.73 1.91
C LEU A 239 -33.77 0.75 3.04
N ASN A 240 -35.06 0.50 3.28
CA ASN A 240 -35.48 -0.55 4.19
C ASN A 240 -35.33 -1.92 3.51
N ILE A 241 -34.20 -2.58 3.78
CA ILE A 241 -33.81 -3.86 3.16
C ILE A 241 -34.87 -4.96 3.35
N GLN A 242 -35.51 -5.02 4.52
CA GLN A 242 -36.43 -6.10 4.89
C GLN A 242 -37.78 -5.99 4.16
N GLN A 243 -38.36 -4.79 4.13
CA GLN A 243 -39.66 -4.51 3.50
C GLN A 243 -39.53 -4.14 2.01
N ARG A 244 -38.30 -3.87 1.53
CA ARG A 244 -37.96 -3.33 0.19
C ARG A 244 -38.58 -1.95 -0.12
N VAL A 245 -39.14 -1.29 0.89
CA VAL A 245 -39.71 0.05 0.82
C VAL A 245 -38.59 1.10 0.85
N HIS A 246 -38.71 2.14 0.04
CA HIS A 246 -37.64 3.11 -0.22
C HIS A 246 -38.14 4.57 -0.17
N PRO A 247 -38.49 5.11 1.03
CA PRO A 247 -39.02 6.46 1.15
C PRO A 247 -37.96 7.54 0.92
N VAL A 248 -38.36 8.62 0.25
CA VAL A 248 -37.57 9.86 0.15
C VAL A 248 -37.63 10.59 1.49
N ILE A 249 -36.48 10.76 2.15
CA ILE A 249 -36.35 11.48 3.43
C ILE A 249 -36.13 12.98 3.18
N TRP A 250 -35.29 13.32 2.21
CA TRP A 250 -34.80 14.68 2.00
C TRP A 250 -34.53 14.91 0.51
N SER A 251 -34.91 16.08 0.02
CA SER A 251 -34.62 16.49 -1.36
C SER A 251 -34.25 17.97 -1.40
N VAL A 252 -33.39 18.33 -2.34
CA VAL A 252 -32.98 19.69 -2.66
C VAL A 252 -33.09 19.86 -4.17
N SER A 253 -33.63 20.98 -4.63
CA SER A 253 -33.81 21.31 -6.05
C SER A 253 -33.22 22.68 -6.34
N ASN A 254 -33.06 23.01 -7.62
CA ASN A 254 -32.38 24.21 -8.09
C ASN A 254 -30.90 24.27 -7.65
N LEU A 255 -30.21 23.13 -7.68
CA LEU A 255 -28.74 23.09 -7.54
C LEU A 255 -28.08 23.51 -8.88
N PRO A 256 -26.86 24.07 -8.84
CA PRO A 256 -26.11 24.46 -10.04
C PRO A 256 -26.08 23.37 -11.12
N PHE A 257 -26.29 23.77 -12.38
CA PHE A 257 -26.34 22.85 -13.52
C PHE A 257 -25.01 22.09 -13.79
N ASP A 258 -23.91 22.54 -13.18
CA ASP A 258 -22.55 22.05 -13.34
C ASP A 258 -22.06 21.19 -12.17
N CYS A 259 -22.98 20.58 -11.41
CA CYS A 259 -22.72 19.49 -10.47
C CYS A 259 -21.95 18.32 -11.12
N ILE A 260 -20.91 17.82 -10.43
CA ILE A 260 -20.01 16.76 -10.90
C ILE A 260 -20.21 15.47 -10.10
N GLN A 261 -20.16 15.57 -8.77
CA GLN A 261 -20.16 14.43 -7.84
C GLN A 261 -20.61 14.85 -6.45
N ALA A 262 -21.03 13.89 -5.63
CA ALA A 262 -21.28 14.09 -4.21
C ALA A 262 -20.15 13.44 -3.38
N LEU A 263 -19.80 14.04 -2.25
CA LEU A 263 -18.83 13.52 -1.30
C LEU A 263 -19.48 13.47 0.10
N PRO A 264 -19.87 12.29 0.60
CA PRO A 264 -20.59 12.18 1.87
C PRO A 264 -19.66 12.49 3.05
N VAL A 265 -19.99 13.48 3.86
CA VAL A 265 -19.16 13.90 5.00
C VAL A 265 -19.23 12.84 6.09
N ARG A 266 -18.09 12.54 6.73
CA ARG A 266 -18.01 11.53 7.80
C ARG A 266 -18.72 12.03 9.08
N LYS A 267 -18.99 11.09 10.00
CA LYS A 267 -19.30 11.44 11.40
C LYS A 267 -18.06 12.15 12.01
N PRO A 268 -18.22 13.17 12.88
CA PRO A 268 -19.47 13.57 13.54
C PRO A 268 -20.30 14.63 12.80
N LEU A 269 -19.81 15.25 11.72
CA LEU A 269 -20.48 16.38 11.06
C LEU A 269 -21.68 15.92 10.22
N GLY A 270 -21.50 14.88 9.40
CA GLY A 270 -22.52 14.39 8.50
C GLY A 270 -22.95 15.40 7.42
N GLY A 271 -23.98 15.05 6.65
CA GLY A 271 -24.35 15.76 5.42
C GLY A 271 -23.48 15.36 4.24
N THR A 272 -23.41 16.23 3.23
CA THR A 272 -22.74 15.98 1.94
C THR A 272 -22.10 17.25 1.39
N LEU A 273 -20.98 17.11 0.71
CA LEU A 273 -20.40 18.15 -0.14
C LEU A 273 -20.77 17.84 -1.60
N ILE A 274 -21.47 18.74 -2.25
CA ILE A 274 -21.72 18.69 -3.70
C ILE A 274 -20.65 19.52 -4.40
N LEU A 275 -19.86 18.86 -5.24
CA LEU A 275 -18.84 19.51 -6.06
C LEU A 275 -19.46 19.90 -7.39
N THR A 276 -19.24 21.15 -7.80
CA THR A 276 -19.62 21.68 -9.12
C THR A 276 -18.37 22.23 -9.81
N ASN A 277 -18.40 22.47 -11.13
CA ASN A 277 -17.20 22.98 -11.83
C ASN A 277 -16.69 24.31 -11.25
N ASN A 278 -17.59 25.19 -10.77
CA ASN A 278 -17.27 26.58 -10.40
C ASN A 278 -17.57 26.95 -8.93
N ALA A 279 -18.20 26.05 -8.16
CA ALA A 279 -18.63 26.28 -6.78
C ALA A 279 -18.55 24.99 -5.93
N LEU A 280 -18.48 25.14 -4.61
CA LEU A 280 -18.60 24.06 -3.63
C LEU A 280 -19.82 24.32 -2.73
N ILE A 281 -20.64 23.29 -2.49
CA ILE A 281 -21.86 23.42 -1.65
C ILE A 281 -21.87 22.33 -0.58
N TYR A 282 -22.01 22.72 0.69
CA TYR A 282 -22.34 21.83 1.80
C TYR A 282 -23.85 21.80 2.02
N LEU A 283 -24.42 20.59 2.05
CA LEU A 283 -25.83 20.34 2.31
C LEU A 283 -25.97 19.41 3.54
N ASN A 284 -26.90 19.74 4.44
CA ASN A 284 -27.30 18.89 5.55
C ASN A 284 -28.82 19.02 5.77
N GLN A 285 -29.45 18.09 6.46
CA GLN A 285 -30.90 18.10 6.72
C GLN A 285 -31.32 19.14 7.76
N SER A 286 -30.43 19.47 8.71
CA SER A 286 -30.72 20.35 9.85
C SER A 286 -30.16 21.77 9.71
N ILE A 287 -29.43 22.06 8.63
CA ILE A 287 -28.70 23.32 8.41
C ILE A 287 -29.10 23.83 7.02
N PRO A 288 -29.37 25.14 6.84
CA PRO A 288 -29.61 25.68 5.49
C PRO A 288 -28.40 25.41 4.57
N PRO A 289 -28.59 25.28 3.25
CA PRO A 289 -27.49 25.10 2.31
C PRO A 289 -26.42 26.18 2.46
N TYR A 290 -25.16 25.76 2.59
CA TYR A 290 -24.00 26.67 2.59
C TYR A 290 -23.22 26.47 1.29
N GLY A 291 -23.04 27.51 0.50
CA GLY A 291 -22.43 27.43 -0.82
C GLY A 291 -21.44 28.55 -1.08
N VAL A 292 -20.38 28.24 -1.82
CA VAL A 292 -19.26 29.16 -2.07
C VAL A 292 -18.86 29.13 -3.54
N SER A 293 -18.75 30.29 -4.19
CA SER A 293 -18.19 30.42 -5.54
C SER A 293 -16.65 30.43 -5.50
N LEU A 294 -16.06 29.63 -6.39
CA LEU A 294 -14.61 29.40 -6.49
C LEU A 294 -13.99 30.17 -7.67
N ASN A 295 -14.83 30.82 -8.48
CA ASN A 295 -14.45 31.74 -9.55
C ASN A 295 -15.67 32.58 -9.97
N SER A 296 -15.43 33.69 -10.67
CA SER A 296 -16.47 34.65 -11.10
C SER A 296 -17.43 34.14 -12.19
N ILE A 297 -17.27 32.90 -12.69
CA ILE A 297 -18.21 32.32 -13.65
C ILE A 297 -19.49 31.89 -12.92
N ALA A 298 -19.35 31.31 -11.71
CA ALA A 298 -20.46 30.86 -10.87
C ALA A 298 -21.50 31.98 -10.66
N ASP A 299 -21.04 33.17 -10.28
CA ASP A 299 -21.85 34.37 -10.04
C ASP A 299 -22.73 34.77 -11.24
N THR A 300 -22.34 34.36 -12.46
CA THR A 300 -23.11 34.59 -13.69
C THR A 300 -23.94 33.39 -14.14
N SER A 301 -23.50 32.16 -13.82
CA SER A 301 -24.07 30.93 -14.35
C SER A 301 -25.22 30.38 -13.50
N THR A 302 -25.15 30.56 -12.17
CA THR A 302 -26.16 30.08 -11.22
C THR A 302 -27.06 31.22 -10.76
N SER A 303 -28.11 30.88 -10.01
CA SER A 303 -28.92 31.78 -9.18
C SER A 303 -29.04 31.28 -7.73
N PHE A 304 -28.36 30.17 -7.42
CA PHE A 304 -28.19 29.63 -6.07
C PHE A 304 -27.40 30.60 -5.18
N PRO A 305 -27.74 30.77 -3.88
CA PRO A 305 -26.97 31.62 -2.98
C PRO A 305 -25.56 31.06 -2.75
N LEU A 306 -24.55 31.80 -3.22
CA LEU A 306 -23.13 31.50 -3.06
C LEU A 306 -22.41 32.70 -2.43
N GLU A 307 -21.55 32.45 -1.44
CA GLU A 307 -20.58 33.43 -0.92
C GLU A 307 -19.29 33.38 -1.77
N GLN A 308 -18.61 34.50 -2.00
CA GLN A 308 -17.36 34.50 -2.77
C GLN A 308 -16.17 34.05 -1.90
N GLN A 309 -15.39 33.07 -2.37
CA GLN A 309 -14.17 32.65 -1.66
C GLN A 309 -13.05 33.70 -1.83
N GLU A 310 -12.65 34.33 -0.73
CA GLU A 310 -11.45 35.16 -0.69
C GLU A 310 -10.18 34.31 -0.95
N GLY A 311 -9.28 34.82 -1.79
CA GLY A 311 -7.91 34.29 -1.99
C GLY A 311 -7.75 33.09 -2.93
N THR A 312 -8.83 32.46 -3.41
CA THR A 312 -8.76 31.22 -4.20
C THR A 312 -9.60 31.29 -5.47
N THR A 313 -8.94 31.19 -6.64
CA THR A 313 -9.60 31.09 -7.96
C THR A 313 -9.31 29.73 -8.61
N ILE A 314 -10.25 28.79 -8.52
CA ILE A 314 -10.08 27.41 -9.01
C ILE A 314 -11.34 26.90 -9.75
N CYS A 315 -11.18 25.77 -10.45
CA CYS A 315 -12.28 24.98 -11.02
C CYS A 315 -12.15 23.53 -10.56
N LEU A 316 -13.23 22.92 -10.08
CA LEU A 316 -13.24 21.52 -9.60
C LEU A 316 -13.53 20.49 -10.71
N GLU A 317 -13.56 20.92 -11.97
CA GLU A 317 -13.73 20.04 -13.14
C GLU A 317 -12.73 18.88 -13.08
N GLY A 318 -13.25 17.64 -13.08
CA GLY A 318 -12.45 16.41 -13.02
C GLY A 318 -11.72 16.15 -11.69
N ALA A 319 -11.93 16.98 -10.65
CA ALA A 319 -11.18 16.88 -9.41
C ALA A 319 -11.48 15.59 -8.61
N GLN A 320 -10.46 15.04 -7.98
CA GLN A 320 -10.55 13.83 -7.12
C GLN A 320 -10.38 14.21 -5.66
N CYS A 321 -11.25 13.68 -4.79
CA CYS A 321 -11.34 14.13 -3.40
C CYS A 321 -11.37 12.97 -2.40
N ALA A 322 -10.64 13.10 -1.29
CA ALA A 322 -10.72 12.18 -0.15
C ALA A 322 -10.65 12.91 1.19
N PHE A 323 -11.46 12.47 2.14
CA PHE A 323 -11.35 12.90 3.54
C PHE A 323 -10.12 12.23 4.18
N ILE A 324 -9.17 13.06 4.63
CA ILE A 324 -8.12 12.64 5.57
C ILE A 324 -8.76 12.53 6.96
N ASP A 325 -9.30 13.65 7.45
CA ASP A 325 -9.94 13.75 8.76
C ASP A 325 -11.48 13.86 8.60
N THR A 326 -12.18 14.15 9.69
CA THR A 326 -13.61 14.39 9.76
C THR A 326 -14.02 15.76 9.21
N ASP A 327 -13.15 16.77 9.32
CA ASP A 327 -13.34 18.13 8.81
C ASP A 327 -12.40 18.47 7.63
N LYS A 328 -11.42 17.62 7.29
CA LYS A 328 -10.40 17.92 6.27
C LYS A 328 -10.41 16.95 5.09
N ALA A 329 -10.53 17.51 3.89
CA ALA A 329 -10.45 16.78 2.63
C ALA A 329 -9.31 17.30 1.74
N VAL A 330 -8.58 16.38 1.11
CA VAL A 330 -7.66 16.71 0.02
C VAL A 330 -8.43 16.72 -1.29
N ILE A 331 -8.22 17.76 -2.08
CA ILE A 331 -8.77 17.96 -3.42
C ILE A 331 -7.60 18.01 -4.40
N SER A 332 -7.57 17.06 -5.34
CA SER A 332 -6.64 17.06 -6.47
C SER A 332 -7.35 17.57 -7.71
N LEU A 333 -6.95 18.73 -8.22
CA LEU A 333 -7.58 19.37 -9.40
C LEU A 333 -7.11 18.72 -10.72
N LYS A 334 -7.80 19.00 -11.85
CA LYS A 334 -7.36 18.57 -13.20
C LYS A 334 -5.95 19.01 -13.63
N GLY A 335 -5.37 20.01 -12.96
CA GLY A 335 -3.96 20.39 -13.13
C GLY A 335 -2.97 19.55 -12.29
N GLY A 336 -3.47 18.57 -11.52
CA GLY A 336 -2.73 17.84 -10.50
C GLY A 336 -2.21 18.76 -9.38
N GLU A 337 -2.92 19.83 -9.06
CA GLU A 337 -2.66 20.67 -7.88
C GLU A 337 -3.39 20.08 -6.68
N LEU A 338 -2.74 20.06 -5.51
CA LEU A 338 -3.32 19.55 -4.26
C LEU A 338 -3.69 20.72 -3.35
N TYR A 339 -4.99 20.82 -3.06
CA TYR A 339 -5.54 21.74 -2.06
C TYR A 339 -6.04 20.95 -0.86
N VAL A 340 -5.86 21.49 0.34
CA VAL A 340 -6.53 21.01 1.56
C VAL A 340 -7.72 21.91 1.82
N LEU A 341 -8.92 21.32 1.77
CA LEU A 341 -10.16 21.92 2.24
C LEU A 341 -10.31 21.61 3.73
N THR A 342 -10.39 22.64 4.57
CA THR A 342 -10.85 22.54 5.96
C THR A 342 -12.26 23.10 6.06
N LEU A 343 -13.17 22.29 6.60
CA LEU A 343 -14.54 22.68 6.93
C LEU A 343 -14.54 23.40 8.29
N GLN A 344 -14.64 24.74 8.31
CA GLN A 344 -14.68 25.47 9.58
C GLN A 344 -16.05 25.29 10.25
N THR A 345 -16.05 24.67 11.42
CA THR A 345 -17.27 24.29 12.16
C THR A 345 -17.52 25.13 13.39
N ASP A 346 -18.78 25.52 13.58
CA ASP A 346 -19.31 26.14 14.79
C ASP A 346 -19.25 25.17 15.99
N SER A 347 -19.39 25.72 17.18
CA SER A 347 -19.64 25.02 18.45
C SER A 347 -20.72 23.91 18.36
N VAL A 348 -21.76 24.13 17.54
CA VAL A 348 -22.88 23.20 17.30
C VAL A 348 -22.60 22.23 16.14
N ARG A 349 -21.33 22.06 15.73
CA ARG A 349 -20.87 21.19 14.62
C ARG A 349 -21.48 21.52 13.25
N SER A 350 -22.00 22.73 13.06
CA SER A 350 -22.45 23.22 11.74
C SER A 350 -21.27 23.80 10.96
N VAL A 351 -21.13 23.47 9.67
CA VAL A 351 -20.12 24.09 8.80
C VAL A 351 -20.54 25.53 8.49
N ARG A 352 -19.61 26.49 8.68
CA ARG A 352 -19.86 27.93 8.53
C ARG A 352 -19.04 28.59 7.43
N ARG A 353 -17.85 28.08 7.13
CA ARG A 353 -16.93 28.63 6.13
C ARG A 353 -16.03 27.52 5.59
N PHE A 354 -15.59 27.66 4.34
CA PHE A 354 -14.52 26.83 3.78
C PHE A 354 -13.18 27.57 3.83
N HIS A 355 -12.13 26.85 4.21
CA HIS A 355 -10.76 27.32 4.02
C HIS A 355 -10.03 26.38 3.05
N PHE A 356 -9.35 26.96 2.06
CA PHE A 356 -8.58 26.24 1.05
C PHE A 356 -7.10 26.63 1.16
N GLU A 357 -6.23 25.70 1.54
CA GLU A 357 -4.77 25.88 1.42
C GLU A 357 -4.26 25.18 0.16
N LYS A 358 -3.43 25.85 -0.64
CA LYS A 358 -2.67 25.20 -1.73
C LYS A 358 -1.40 24.57 -1.17
N SER A 359 -1.44 23.27 -0.86
CA SER A 359 -0.34 22.61 -0.15
C SER A 359 0.78 22.10 -1.05
N ALA A 360 0.47 21.60 -2.27
CA ALA A 360 1.45 21.02 -3.18
C ALA A 360 0.95 20.92 -4.64
N ALA A 361 1.81 20.45 -5.55
CA ALA A 361 1.41 19.93 -6.85
C ALA A 361 2.01 18.52 -7.04
N SER A 362 1.21 17.59 -7.55
CA SER A 362 1.54 16.16 -7.68
C SER A 362 1.25 15.67 -9.11
N VAL A 363 0.74 14.45 -9.30
CA VAL A 363 0.39 13.90 -10.63
C VAL A 363 -1.05 14.22 -11.06
N LEU A 364 -1.38 13.96 -12.33
CA LEU A 364 -2.76 14.01 -12.82
C LEU A 364 -3.56 12.80 -12.28
N THR A 365 -4.34 13.01 -11.22
CA THR A 365 -4.99 11.92 -10.48
C THR A 365 -6.27 11.42 -11.15
N THR A 366 -6.44 10.10 -11.16
CA THR A 366 -7.69 9.41 -11.52
C THR A 366 -8.50 9.01 -10.30
N CYS A 367 -7.81 8.68 -9.21
CA CYS A 367 -8.42 8.23 -7.96
C CYS A 367 -7.44 8.46 -6.78
N ILE A 368 -7.99 8.49 -5.58
CA ILE A 368 -7.31 8.95 -4.36
C ILE A 368 -7.74 8.09 -3.18
N CYS A 369 -6.78 7.59 -2.38
CA CYS A 369 -7.05 6.78 -1.20
C CYS A 369 -6.17 7.23 -0.03
N VAL A 370 -6.74 7.29 1.18
CA VAL A 370 -5.96 7.43 2.42
C VAL A 370 -5.55 6.04 2.88
N CYS A 371 -4.26 5.84 3.14
CA CYS A 371 -3.66 4.54 3.39
C CYS A 371 -2.97 4.54 4.75
N GLY A 372 -3.44 3.71 5.68
CA GLY A 372 -2.97 3.76 7.07
C GLY A 372 -3.11 5.17 7.68
N ASP A 373 -2.22 5.50 8.61
CA ASP A 373 -2.16 6.81 9.24
C ASP A 373 -1.04 7.65 8.58
N ASN A 374 -1.38 8.86 8.15
CA ASN A 374 -0.48 9.83 7.50
C ASN A 374 0.01 9.54 6.06
N TYR A 375 -0.52 8.54 5.35
CA TYR A 375 -0.23 8.34 3.92
C TYR A 375 -1.45 8.49 3.00
N LEU A 376 -1.20 8.97 1.78
CA LEU A 376 -2.18 9.25 0.75
C LEU A 376 -1.66 8.71 -0.59
N PHE A 377 -2.34 7.69 -1.13
CA PHE A 377 -2.05 7.16 -2.45
C PHE A 377 -2.83 7.92 -3.52
N LEU A 378 -2.11 8.36 -4.56
CA LEU A 378 -2.62 9.08 -5.72
C LEU A 378 -2.47 8.22 -6.96
N GLY A 379 -3.56 7.54 -7.34
CA GLY A 379 -3.65 6.77 -8.56
C GLY A 379 -3.69 7.67 -9.80
N SER A 380 -3.02 7.25 -10.86
CA SER A 380 -3.03 7.93 -12.17
C SER A 380 -3.04 6.94 -13.32
N ARG A 381 -3.83 7.23 -14.35
CA ARG A 381 -3.76 6.62 -15.68
C ARG A 381 -2.93 7.43 -16.68
N LEU A 382 -2.55 8.67 -16.33
CA LEU A 382 -1.92 9.67 -17.20
C LEU A 382 -0.45 9.99 -16.83
N GLY A 383 0.11 9.22 -15.92
CA GLY A 383 1.49 9.29 -15.43
C GLY A 383 1.70 8.28 -14.30
N ASN A 384 2.88 8.27 -13.69
CA ASN A 384 3.16 7.41 -12.53
C ASN A 384 2.15 7.68 -11.39
N SER A 385 1.77 6.63 -10.66
CA SER A 385 0.95 6.78 -9.45
C SER A 385 1.88 6.97 -8.24
N LEU A 386 1.54 7.86 -7.31
CA LEU A 386 2.44 8.25 -6.21
C LEU A 386 1.89 7.87 -4.84
N LEU A 387 2.77 7.40 -3.96
CA LEU A 387 2.53 7.37 -2.52
C LEU A 387 3.08 8.67 -1.90
N LEU A 388 2.19 9.45 -1.30
CA LEU A 388 2.56 10.64 -0.53
C LEU A 388 2.46 10.34 0.97
N ARG A 389 3.38 10.89 1.75
CA ARG A 389 3.19 11.12 3.19
C ARG A 389 2.70 12.54 3.40
N PHE A 390 1.67 12.72 4.22
CA PHE A 390 1.27 14.05 4.69
C PHE A 390 1.67 14.26 6.15
N SER A 391 2.05 15.48 6.49
CA SER A 391 2.39 15.89 7.85
C SER A 391 1.80 17.26 8.12
N VAL A 392 1.41 17.52 9.37
CA VAL A 392 1.03 18.87 9.79
C VAL A 392 2.32 19.70 9.83
N LYS A 393 2.33 20.83 9.11
CA LYS A 393 3.33 21.87 9.30
C LYS A 393 3.08 22.48 10.67
N GLU A 394 3.91 22.17 11.65
CA GLU A 394 3.99 22.98 12.86
C GLU A 394 4.34 24.40 12.44
N LYS A 395 3.57 25.38 12.93
CA LYS A 395 3.93 26.79 12.78
C LYS A 395 5.06 27.07 13.77
N THR A 396 6.28 26.77 13.37
CA THR A 396 7.44 27.46 13.92
C THR A 396 7.15 28.95 13.85
N GLN A 397 7.04 29.59 15.01
CA GLN A 397 7.06 31.04 15.08
C GLN A 397 8.33 31.51 14.39
N ASP A 398 8.27 32.59 13.61
CA ASP A 398 9.43 33.17 12.96
C ASP A 398 10.41 33.69 14.03
N VAL A 399 11.27 32.80 14.51
CA VAL A 399 12.46 33.15 15.29
C VAL A 399 13.35 33.91 14.34
N ILE A 400 13.19 35.23 14.36
CA ILE A 400 13.94 36.21 13.57
C ILE A 400 15.42 35.79 13.62
N PRO A 401 16.02 35.33 12.51
CA PRO A 401 17.40 34.89 12.55
C PRO A 401 18.25 36.10 12.92
N PRO A 402 19.08 36.02 13.98
CA PRO A 402 19.93 37.14 14.39
C PRO A 402 20.82 37.53 13.21
N ALA A 403 20.91 38.84 12.95
CA ALA A 403 21.58 39.35 11.76
C ALA A 403 23.04 38.86 11.70
N PRO A 404 23.51 38.33 10.56
CA PRO A 404 24.85 37.77 10.46
C PRO A 404 25.92 38.86 10.59
N GLU A 405 26.79 38.71 11.59
CA GLU A 405 28.00 39.53 11.71
C GLU A 405 28.99 39.20 10.57
N PRO A 406 29.65 40.19 9.95
CA PRO A 406 30.58 39.97 8.86
C PRO A 406 31.94 39.47 9.38
N ILE A 407 32.13 38.14 9.42
CA ILE A 407 33.42 37.52 9.77
C ILE A 407 34.42 37.70 8.62
N THR A 408 35.60 38.21 8.96
CA THR A 408 36.73 38.38 8.04
C THR A 408 37.28 37.04 7.54
N THR A 409 37.35 36.84 6.24
CA THR A 409 38.07 35.73 5.61
C THR A 409 39.58 35.90 5.77
N VAL A 410 40.24 34.94 6.41
CA VAL A 410 41.70 34.78 6.36
C VAL A 410 42.01 33.66 5.37
N THR A 411 42.67 33.99 4.26
CA THR A 411 43.34 33.02 3.40
C THR A 411 44.81 32.93 3.77
N LEU A 412 45.38 31.73 3.68
CA LEU A 412 46.80 31.47 3.78
C LEU A 412 47.28 30.99 2.42
N ASP A 413 48.12 31.78 1.76
CA ASP A 413 48.66 31.45 0.44
C ASP A 413 49.91 30.57 0.56
N GLY A 414 50.11 29.71 -0.44
CA GLY A 414 51.35 28.97 -0.70
C GLY A 414 51.98 29.44 -2.00
N GLU A 415 53.30 29.56 -2.04
CA GLU A 415 54.05 30.24 -3.10
C GLU A 415 54.27 29.37 -4.36
N ALA A 416 54.17 29.96 -5.57
CA ALA A 416 55.21 29.92 -6.62
C ALA A 416 54.81 30.65 -7.94
N ASP A 417 55.61 31.66 -8.32
CA ASP A 417 55.90 32.29 -9.63
C ASP A 417 55.09 31.95 -10.92
N GLY A 418 54.75 33.00 -11.72
CA GLY A 418 54.46 32.82 -13.17
C GLY A 418 53.66 33.90 -13.93
N ASP A 419 54.26 35.07 -14.20
CA ASP A 419 53.97 36.04 -15.30
C ASP A 419 52.53 36.47 -15.73
N VAL A 420 52.25 37.77 -15.50
CA VAL A 420 51.80 38.80 -16.49
C VAL A 420 50.31 38.95 -16.92
N THR A 421 49.81 40.18 -16.67
CA THR A 421 48.64 40.93 -17.23
C THR A 421 47.19 40.71 -16.74
N ASP A 422 46.60 41.84 -16.33
CA ASP A 422 45.20 42.30 -16.39
C ASP A 422 44.04 41.41 -15.88
N GLU A 423 43.65 41.60 -14.61
CA GLU A 423 42.30 42.12 -14.29
C GLU A 423 42.19 42.72 -12.85
N LEU A 424 41.55 43.90 -12.73
CA LEU A 424 41.16 44.58 -11.48
C LEU A 424 40.01 45.57 -11.80
N CYS A 425 38.99 45.81 -10.98
CA CYS A 425 38.44 45.10 -9.82
C CYS A 425 36.99 45.57 -9.60
N ALA A 426 36.20 44.92 -8.75
CA ALA A 426 34.82 45.32 -8.38
C ALA A 426 34.82 45.99 -6.97
N PRO A 427 33.68 46.28 -6.28
CA PRO A 427 32.28 46.51 -6.70
C PRO A 427 31.61 47.75 -6.01
N ALA A 428 30.29 47.89 -6.17
CA ALA A 428 29.31 48.38 -5.16
C ALA A 428 29.14 49.89 -4.78
N ALA A 429 28.17 50.52 -5.46
CA ALA A 429 27.00 51.23 -4.89
C ALA A 429 27.11 52.33 -3.79
N LYS A 430 26.57 53.53 -4.10
CA LYS A 430 25.64 54.27 -3.19
C LYS A 430 24.74 55.30 -3.90
N LYS A 431 23.61 55.62 -3.26
CA LYS A 431 22.51 56.51 -3.72
C LYS A 431 22.85 58.00 -3.58
N GLN A 432 22.22 58.87 -4.40
CA GLN A 432 21.71 60.23 -4.09
C GLN A 432 21.04 60.84 -5.36
N LYS A 433 20.00 61.69 -5.34
CA LYS A 433 19.05 62.14 -4.29
C LYS A 433 17.87 62.93 -4.93
N LEU A 434 16.98 63.48 -4.07
CA LEU A 434 16.08 64.64 -4.30
C LEU A 434 14.78 64.36 -5.08
N GLY A 435 13.61 64.89 -4.71
CA GLY A 435 13.18 65.60 -3.48
C GLY A 435 11.71 65.22 -3.16
N ASP A 436 11.25 65.17 -1.90
CA ASP A 436 11.30 66.15 -0.80
C ASP A 436 10.20 67.24 -0.91
N TRP A 437 9.14 67.09 -0.09
CA TRP A 437 8.44 68.16 0.63
C TRP A 437 7.40 67.59 1.60
N MET A 438 7.81 67.58 2.88
CA MET A 438 7.10 68.00 4.11
C MET A 438 5.58 67.73 4.24
N ALA A 439 5.05 66.94 5.21
CA ALA A 439 5.39 66.64 6.61
C ALA A 439 4.83 67.60 7.68
N SER A 440 4.15 67.01 8.68
CA SER A 440 3.98 67.56 10.04
C SER A 440 3.69 66.40 11.00
N ASN A 441 4.60 66.11 11.94
CA ASN A 441 4.38 65.12 12.98
C ASN A 441 3.48 65.67 14.09
N VAL A 442 2.69 64.80 14.72
CA VAL A 442 2.46 64.83 16.17
C VAL A 442 2.62 63.39 16.66
N ALA A 443 3.26 63.20 17.81
CA ALA A 443 3.48 61.89 18.43
C ALA A 443 2.63 61.75 19.71
N ASP A 444 2.61 60.53 20.25
CA ASP A 444 2.32 60.21 21.65
C ASP A 444 0.96 60.67 22.22
N ILE A 445 -0.08 59.87 21.95
CA ILE A 445 -1.14 59.61 22.92
C ILE A 445 -1.27 58.09 23.06
N ASN A 446 -1.04 57.58 24.27
CA ASN A 446 -1.53 56.26 24.69
C ASN A 446 -2.98 56.43 25.11
N ASP A 447 -3.90 55.67 24.52
CA ASP A 447 -5.24 55.42 25.07
C ASP A 447 -5.52 53.91 25.00
N ASP A 448 -5.22 53.20 26.09
CA ASP A 448 -5.99 52.02 26.47
C ASP A 448 -7.40 52.48 26.92
N GLU A 449 -8.36 51.55 26.98
CA GLU A 449 -9.77 51.76 27.38
C GLU A 449 -10.66 52.57 26.40
N LEU A 450 -11.32 51.86 25.47
CA LEU A 450 -12.72 52.16 25.09
C LEU A 450 -13.42 50.98 24.38
N GLU A 451 -13.62 49.87 25.09
CA GLU A 451 -14.48 48.77 24.62
C GLU A 451 -15.97 49.16 24.62
N VAL A 452 -16.47 49.73 23.51
CA VAL A 452 -17.92 49.95 23.30
C VAL A 452 -18.35 49.52 21.91
N TYR A 453 -19.41 48.70 21.87
CA TYR A 453 -19.96 47.92 20.75
C TYR A 453 -19.22 46.62 20.44
N GLY A 454 -19.86 45.51 20.84
CA GLY A 454 -19.29 44.17 20.76
C GLY A 454 -19.20 43.64 19.34
N ASN A 455 -17.97 43.48 18.85
CA ASN A 455 -17.69 42.58 17.75
C ASN A 455 -17.97 41.13 18.17
N GLN A 456 -18.55 40.35 17.24
CA GLN A 456 -18.76 38.93 17.45
C GLN A 456 -17.39 38.25 17.60
N GLN A 457 -17.24 37.41 18.63
CA GLN A 457 -16.04 36.61 18.81
C GLN A 457 -15.96 35.57 17.68
N ALA A 458 -15.29 35.94 16.59
CA ALA A 458 -14.78 34.97 15.62
C ALA A 458 -13.83 34.04 16.37
N THR A 459 -14.26 32.81 16.62
CA THR A 459 -13.42 31.80 17.24
C THR A 459 -12.22 31.56 16.34
N ASN A 460 -11.02 31.90 16.83
CA ASN A 460 -9.76 31.64 16.13
C ASN A 460 -9.50 30.13 16.11
N VAL A 461 -10.15 29.43 15.19
CA VAL A 461 -9.85 28.04 14.86
C VAL A 461 -8.46 28.00 14.25
N GLU A 462 -7.52 27.36 14.94
CA GLU A 462 -6.15 27.22 14.45
C GLU A 462 -6.14 26.39 13.16
N ILE A 463 -5.97 27.09 12.03
CA ILE A 463 -5.87 26.45 10.72
C ILE A 463 -4.54 25.68 10.68
N THR A 464 -4.63 24.35 10.78
CA THR A 464 -3.51 23.43 10.59
C THR A 464 -3.23 23.23 9.11
N SER A 465 -2.01 23.58 8.71
CA SER A 465 -1.53 23.48 7.33
C SER A 465 -0.76 22.20 7.09
N TYR A 466 -0.83 21.62 5.89
CA TYR A 466 -0.20 20.32 5.59
C TYR A 466 0.95 20.41 4.58
N ALA A 467 2.01 19.64 4.81
CA ALA A 467 3.09 19.38 3.87
C ALA A 467 2.97 17.94 3.32
N PHE A 468 3.21 17.79 2.01
CA PHE A 468 3.19 16.50 1.31
C PHE A 468 4.60 16.15 0.82
N GLU A 469 5.10 14.98 1.19
CA GLU A 469 6.37 14.42 0.71
C GLU A 469 6.09 13.20 -0.17
N VAL A 470 6.81 13.04 -1.29
CA VAL A 470 6.77 11.80 -2.08
C VAL A 470 7.60 10.72 -1.37
N CYS A 471 6.98 9.58 -1.13
CA CYS A 471 7.64 8.39 -0.58
C CYS A 471 8.03 7.40 -1.67
N ASP A 472 7.10 7.07 -2.58
CA ASP A 472 7.29 6.04 -3.61
C ASP A 472 6.48 6.36 -4.89
N SER A 473 6.85 5.74 -6.01
CA SER A 473 6.23 5.95 -7.32
C SER A 473 6.06 4.66 -8.12
N LEU A 474 4.82 4.26 -8.36
CA LEU A 474 4.47 3.16 -9.26
C LEU A 474 4.54 3.62 -10.72
N LEU A 475 5.46 3.02 -11.49
CA LEU A 475 5.68 3.34 -12.90
C LEU A 475 4.46 3.02 -13.77
N ASN A 476 4.11 3.95 -14.67
CA ASN A 476 3.01 3.80 -15.63
C ASN A 476 3.45 4.24 -17.03
N ILE A 477 3.29 3.34 -18.02
CA ILE A 477 3.62 3.60 -19.43
C ILE A 477 2.44 4.18 -20.23
N GLY A 478 1.24 4.23 -19.63
CA GLY A 478 0.01 4.67 -20.27
C GLY A 478 -0.31 6.16 -20.10
N PRO A 479 -1.16 6.72 -20.98
CA PRO A 479 -1.66 6.12 -22.23
C PRO A 479 -0.58 6.12 -23.31
N CYS A 480 -0.44 5.03 -24.05
CA CYS A 480 0.43 4.97 -25.23
C CYS A 480 -0.24 5.70 -26.41
N GLY A 481 0.22 6.90 -26.75
CA GLY A 481 -0.33 7.72 -27.83
C GLY A 481 0.06 7.22 -29.23
N ASN A 482 1.36 7.09 -29.49
CA ASN A 482 1.93 6.49 -30.68
C ASN A 482 3.15 5.62 -30.29
N ILE A 483 3.39 4.54 -31.02
CA ILE A 483 4.49 3.60 -30.79
C ILE A 483 5.30 3.49 -32.09
N THR A 484 6.60 3.77 -32.02
CA THR A 484 7.55 3.51 -33.10
C THR A 484 8.56 2.43 -32.69
N MET A 485 9.18 1.80 -33.68
CA MET A 485 10.30 0.88 -33.48
C MET A 485 11.61 1.62 -33.77
N GLY A 486 12.68 1.27 -33.07
CA GLY A 486 14.02 1.81 -33.28
C GLY A 486 15.10 0.76 -32.97
N GLU A 487 16.32 1.04 -33.43
CA GLU A 487 17.53 0.30 -33.06
C GLU A 487 18.14 0.98 -31.83
N PRO A 488 18.58 0.23 -30.79
CA PRO A 488 19.12 0.81 -29.57
C PRO A 488 20.47 1.49 -29.85
N ALA A 489 20.67 2.70 -29.33
CA ALA A 489 21.90 3.48 -29.56
C ALA A 489 23.18 2.88 -28.95
N PHE A 490 23.05 1.89 -28.06
CA PHE A 490 24.16 1.20 -27.41
C PHE A 490 23.93 -0.32 -27.44
N LEU A 491 24.88 -1.03 -28.05
CA LEU A 491 24.95 -2.49 -28.12
C LEU A 491 26.42 -2.90 -27.98
N SER A 492 26.72 -3.93 -27.19
CA SER A 492 28.07 -4.47 -27.05
C SER A 492 28.55 -5.05 -28.38
N GLU A 493 29.82 -4.85 -28.75
CA GLU A 493 30.36 -5.18 -30.08
C GLU A 493 30.18 -6.67 -30.43
N GLU A 494 30.21 -7.56 -29.43
CA GLU A 494 29.99 -8.99 -29.56
C GLU A 494 28.60 -9.36 -30.11
N PHE A 495 27.57 -8.52 -29.86
CA PHE A 495 26.20 -8.80 -30.29
C PHE A 495 25.85 -8.22 -31.67
N VAL A 496 26.67 -7.31 -32.21
CA VAL A 496 26.40 -6.60 -33.49
C VAL A 496 26.23 -7.56 -34.69
N ASN A 497 26.85 -8.74 -34.64
CA ASN A 497 26.78 -9.76 -35.70
C ASN A 497 25.65 -10.79 -35.51
N THR A 498 24.68 -10.53 -34.62
CA THR A 498 23.54 -11.43 -34.37
C THR A 498 22.58 -11.48 -35.56
N LYS A 499 21.96 -12.65 -35.81
CA LYS A 499 21.04 -12.86 -36.95
C LYS A 499 19.65 -12.24 -36.78
N GLU A 500 19.24 -11.96 -35.54
CA GLU A 500 17.97 -11.33 -35.23
C GLU A 500 18.20 -9.82 -35.03
N PRO A 501 17.36 -8.95 -35.63
CA PRO A 501 17.56 -7.51 -35.55
C PRO A 501 17.25 -6.99 -34.15
N ASP A 502 18.17 -6.20 -33.61
CA ASP A 502 18.03 -5.64 -32.27
C ASP A 502 17.11 -4.41 -32.27
N ILE A 503 15.90 -4.59 -31.72
CA ILE A 503 14.83 -3.59 -31.76
C ILE A 503 14.40 -3.22 -30.34
N GLU A 504 14.09 -1.94 -30.16
CA GLU A 504 13.35 -1.40 -29.02
C GLU A 504 12.07 -0.66 -29.49
N LEU A 505 11.08 -0.55 -28.59
CA LEU A 505 9.83 0.15 -28.88
C LEU A 505 9.79 1.47 -28.10
N VAL A 506 9.68 2.60 -28.81
CA VAL A 506 9.55 3.93 -28.21
C VAL A 506 8.10 4.36 -28.28
N THR A 507 7.47 4.60 -27.12
CA THR A 507 6.08 5.07 -27.01
C THR A 507 6.00 6.46 -26.38
N THR A 508 5.11 7.31 -26.90
CA THR A 508 4.69 8.54 -26.20
C THR A 508 3.75 8.16 -25.07
N SER A 509 4.13 8.41 -23.83
CA SER A 509 3.40 8.02 -22.62
C SER A 509 2.90 9.24 -21.83
N GLY A 510 1.93 9.02 -20.94
CA GLY A 510 1.38 10.04 -20.06
C GLY A 510 0.59 11.15 -20.76
N HIS A 511 0.30 12.24 -20.03
CA HIS A 511 -0.39 13.41 -20.59
C HIS A 511 -0.04 14.71 -19.84
N GLY A 512 -0.10 15.85 -20.54
CA GLY A 512 0.14 17.18 -19.97
C GLY A 512 1.49 17.26 -19.26
N LYS A 513 1.48 17.70 -17.99
CA LYS A 513 2.68 17.77 -17.14
C LYS A 513 3.33 16.42 -16.79
N ASN A 514 2.65 15.31 -17.09
CA ASN A 514 3.15 13.95 -16.90
C ASN A 514 3.42 13.24 -18.23
N GLY A 515 3.45 13.96 -19.36
CA GLY A 515 3.85 13.42 -20.66
C GLY A 515 5.35 13.06 -20.68
N ALA A 516 5.67 11.89 -21.24
CA ALA A 516 7.03 11.35 -21.32
C ALA A 516 7.23 10.52 -22.61
N LEU A 517 8.46 10.03 -22.80
CA LEU A 517 8.77 8.96 -23.73
C LEU A 517 9.18 7.73 -22.92
N CYS A 518 8.57 6.58 -23.18
CA CYS A 518 9.01 5.31 -22.61
C CYS A 518 9.67 4.47 -23.70
N ILE A 519 10.92 4.07 -23.45
CA ILE A 519 11.65 3.08 -24.24
C ILE A 519 11.39 1.72 -23.60
N LEU A 520 10.87 0.77 -24.39
CA LEU A 520 10.47 -0.56 -23.95
C LEU A 520 11.39 -1.59 -24.59
N GLN A 521 12.29 -2.17 -23.78
CA GLN A 521 13.14 -3.29 -24.14
C GLN A 521 12.61 -4.56 -23.46
N ARG A 522 12.32 -5.60 -24.25
CA ARG A 522 11.77 -6.88 -23.72
C ARG A 522 12.86 -7.80 -23.15
N SER A 523 14.06 -7.73 -23.71
CA SER A 523 15.21 -8.55 -23.33
C SER A 523 16.21 -7.70 -22.55
N ILE A 524 16.85 -8.28 -21.54
CA ILE A 524 17.97 -7.63 -20.86
C ILE A 524 19.17 -7.63 -21.82
N ARG A 525 19.77 -6.46 -22.02
CA ARG A 525 20.96 -6.25 -22.85
C ARG A 525 22.19 -6.13 -21.93
N PRO A 526 23.02 -7.17 -21.77
CA PRO A 526 24.20 -7.05 -20.93
C PRO A 526 25.26 -6.18 -21.61
N GLN A 527 25.67 -5.10 -20.94
CA GLN A 527 26.84 -4.32 -21.33
C GLN A 527 28.08 -5.16 -21.00
N ILE A 528 28.78 -5.63 -22.03
CA ILE A 528 30.02 -6.39 -21.86
C ILE A 528 31.16 -5.40 -21.63
N VAL A 529 31.99 -5.67 -20.61
CA VAL A 529 33.15 -4.84 -20.25
C VAL A 529 34.46 -5.48 -20.74
N THR A 530 34.56 -6.80 -20.68
CA THR A 530 35.70 -7.61 -21.13
C THR A 530 35.22 -9.02 -21.50
N THR A 531 35.72 -9.56 -22.61
CA THR A 531 35.46 -10.94 -23.07
C THR A 531 36.75 -11.76 -23.03
N PHE A 532 36.69 -13.00 -22.54
CA PHE A 532 37.83 -13.92 -22.43
C PHE A 532 37.47 -15.28 -23.03
N GLU A 533 38.34 -15.85 -23.87
CA GLU A 533 38.15 -17.18 -24.47
C GLU A 533 38.84 -18.26 -23.62
N LEU A 534 38.07 -18.92 -22.74
CA LEU A 534 38.57 -19.97 -21.83
C LEU A 534 38.00 -21.34 -22.23
N PRO A 535 38.74 -22.16 -23.00
CA PRO A 535 38.25 -23.46 -23.47
C PRO A 535 38.23 -24.51 -22.36
N GLY A 536 37.27 -25.43 -22.41
CA GLY A 536 37.17 -26.58 -21.49
C GLY A 536 36.58 -26.27 -20.12
N CYS A 537 36.20 -25.02 -19.82
CA CYS A 537 35.52 -24.68 -18.57
C CYS A 537 34.05 -25.18 -18.57
N THR A 538 33.69 -25.99 -17.58
CA THR A 538 32.35 -26.59 -17.42
C THR A 538 31.46 -25.83 -16.42
N ASN A 539 32.05 -25.25 -15.37
CA ASN A 539 31.35 -24.51 -14.31
C ASN A 539 32.20 -23.33 -13.81
N MET A 540 31.56 -22.33 -13.20
CA MET A 540 32.22 -21.14 -12.65
C MET A 540 31.57 -20.67 -11.34
N TRP A 541 32.39 -20.14 -10.42
CA TRP A 541 31.95 -19.51 -9.16
C TRP A 541 32.82 -18.30 -8.82
N THR A 542 32.19 -17.23 -8.34
CA THR A 542 32.88 -16.04 -7.79
C THR A 542 32.79 -16.05 -6.27
N VAL A 543 33.91 -15.86 -5.57
CA VAL A 543 33.97 -15.83 -4.10
C VAL A 543 34.58 -14.52 -3.58
N VAL A 544 34.03 -14.04 -2.46
CA VAL A 544 34.53 -12.88 -1.72
C VAL A 544 35.77 -13.30 -0.91
N GLY A 545 36.81 -12.46 -0.93
CA GLY A 545 38.01 -12.64 -0.11
C GLY A 545 37.90 -11.94 1.24
N GLY A 546 38.72 -12.33 2.19
CA GLY A 546 38.87 -11.62 3.45
C GLY A 546 39.42 -10.21 3.23
N ALA A 547 38.67 -9.20 3.68
CA ALA A 547 39.09 -7.81 3.61
C ALA A 547 40.34 -7.58 4.50
N LYS A 548 41.53 -7.57 3.89
CA LYS A 548 42.78 -7.16 4.55
C LYS A 548 42.63 -5.72 5.04
N GLN A 549 42.74 -5.53 6.36
CA GLN A 549 42.32 -4.30 7.05
C GLN A 549 43.05 -3.03 6.62
N ASP A 550 44.21 -3.15 5.96
CA ASP A 550 45.02 -2.02 5.48
C ASP A 550 44.48 -1.38 4.17
N ALA A 551 43.50 -1.99 3.49
CA ALA A 551 42.93 -1.51 2.23
C ALA A 551 41.77 -0.51 2.44
N ALA A 552 42.04 0.63 3.08
CA ALA A 552 41.04 1.67 3.31
C ALA A 552 40.39 2.15 1.98
N LYS A 553 39.06 2.01 1.88
CA LYS A 553 38.18 2.31 0.72
C LYS A 553 38.14 1.27 -0.43
N VAL A 554 38.39 -0.01 -0.16
CA VAL A 554 37.80 -1.08 -1.00
C VAL A 554 36.45 -1.49 -0.41
N GLU A 555 35.46 -1.76 -1.25
CA GLU A 555 34.10 -2.14 -0.84
C GLU A 555 34.12 -3.54 -0.18
N ALA A 556 33.47 -3.66 0.98
CA ALA A 556 33.69 -4.78 1.90
C ALA A 556 33.18 -6.17 1.44
N ASP A 557 32.52 -6.25 0.28
CA ASP A 557 31.97 -7.47 -0.32
C ASP A 557 32.47 -7.71 -1.76
N SER A 558 33.61 -7.11 -2.16
CA SER A 558 34.19 -7.32 -3.50
C SER A 558 34.63 -8.78 -3.73
N HIS A 559 34.25 -9.38 -4.87
CA HIS A 559 34.77 -10.68 -5.29
C HIS A 559 36.30 -10.64 -5.49
N ALA A 560 37.02 -11.62 -4.92
CA ALA A 560 38.48 -11.68 -4.92
C ALA A 560 39.05 -12.85 -5.76
N PHE A 561 38.25 -13.90 -5.97
CA PHE A 561 38.63 -15.02 -6.83
C PHE A 561 37.46 -15.48 -7.69
N LEU A 562 37.77 -15.85 -8.94
CA LEU A 562 36.91 -16.54 -9.89
C LEU A 562 37.47 -17.95 -10.09
N ILE A 563 36.70 -18.96 -9.72
CA ILE A 563 37.06 -20.38 -9.73
C ILE A 563 36.34 -21.05 -10.89
N LEU A 564 37.08 -21.71 -11.77
CA LEU A 564 36.60 -22.31 -13.01
C LEU A 564 36.92 -23.81 -13.01
N SER A 565 35.89 -24.66 -13.04
CA SER A 565 36.10 -26.11 -13.19
C SER A 565 36.29 -26.46 -14.66
N GLN A 566 37.26 -27.33 -14.95
CA GLN A 566 37.41 -28.01 -16.25
C GLN A 566 37.07 -29.50 -16.06
N ASP A 567 37.25 -30.34 -17.10
CA ASP A 567 36.96 -31.78 -16.98
C ASP A 567 37.93 -32.50 -16.02
N ASP A 568 39.24 -32.23 -16.13
CA ASP A 568 40.29 -32.86 -15.33
C ASP A 568 40.88 -31.95 -14.22
N SER A 569 40.58 -30.65 -14.23
CA SER A 569 41.30 -29.62 -13.44
C SER A 569 40.39 -28.51 -12.89
N THR A 570 40.96 -27.61 -12.09
CA THR A 570 40.35 -26.34 -11.70
C THR A 570 41.33 -25.20 -11.91
N MET A 571 40.93 -24.19 -12.70
CA MET A 571 41.64 -22.92 -12.89
C MET A 571 41.12 -21.90 -11.86
N VAL A 572 42.03 -21.12 -11.26
CA VAL A 572 41.66 -20.08 -10.28
C VAL A 572 42.28 -18.75 -10.72
N LEU A 573 41.41 -17.76 -10.93
CA LEU A 573 41.78 -16.41 -11.33
C LEU A 573 41.59 -15.46 -10.15
N GLN A 574 42.63 -14.74 -9.74
CA GLN A 574 42.51 -13.66 -8.76
C GLN A 574 41.93 -12.42 -9.44
N THR A 575 40.84 -11.88 -8.90
CA THR A 575 40.17 -10.68 -9.42
C THR A 575 40.58 -9.44 -8.62
N GLY A 576 41.09 -8.42 -9.32
CA GLY A 576 41.51 -7.15 -8.73
C GLY A 576 41.45 -6.01 -9.73
N ARG A 577 42.52 -5.22 -9.86
CA ARG A 577 42.67 -4.24 -10.96
C ARG A 577 42.84 -4.91 -12.33
N GLU A 578 43.38 -6.12 -12.31
CA GLU A 578 43.59 -7.01 -13.44
C GLU A 578 43.12 -8.41 -12.99
N ILE A 579 42.86 -9.30 -13.95
CA ILE A 579 42.48 -10.69 -13.69
C ILE A 579 43.67 -11.57 -14.05
N ASN A 580 44.26 -12.24 -13.06
CA ASN A 580 45.49 -13.03 -13.22
C ASN A 580 45.28 -14.47 -12.72
N GLU A 581 45.85 -15.46 -13.41
CA GLU A 581 45.83 -16.85 -12.97
C GLU A 581 46.73 -17.08 -11.75
N LEU A 582 46.29 -17.96 -10.84
CA LEU A 582 46.87 -18.11 -9.51
C LEU A 582 47.44 -19.53 -9.28
N ASP A 583 48.52 -19.85 -10.00
CA ASP A 583 49.23 -21.13 -9.96
C ASP A 583 49.60 -21.58 -8.53
N SER A 584 50.09 -20.64 -7.71
CA SER A 584 50.57 -20.91 -6.36
C SER A 584 49.57 -20.48 -5.30
N SER A 585 48.58 -21.34 -5.02
CA SER A 585 47.57 -21.14 -3.97
C SER A 585 47.24 -22.44 -3.23
N GLY A 586 46.50 -22.32 -2.13
CA GLY A 586 45.96 -23.45 -1.38
C GLY A 586 44.72 -24.11 -2.01
N PHE A 587 44.27 -23.65 -3.18
CA PHE A 587 43.16 -24.26 -3.91
C PHE A 587 43.60 -25.56 -4.60
N THR A 588 42.69 -26.54 -4.64
CA THR A 588 42.93 -27.81 -5.33
C THR A 588 42.72 -27.61 -6.83
N THR A 589 43.80 -27.36 -7.57
CA THR A 589 43.79 -27.11 -9.03
C THR A 589 43.85 -28.38 -9.89
N HIS A 590 44.30 -29.48 -9.31
CA HIS A 590 44.65 -30.74 -9.98
C HIS A 590 43.50 -31.76 -10.04
N CYS A 591 42.27 -31.31 -9.76
CA CYS A 591 41.02 -32.06 -9.87
C CYS A 591 39.89 -31.10 -10.26
N PRO A 592 38.77 -31.58 -10.84
CA PRO A 592 37.58 -30.77 -11.03
C PRO A 592 36.93 -30.36 -9.71
N THR A 593 36.44 -29.12 -9.67
CA THR A 593 35.64 -28.56 -8.58
C THR A 593 34.15 -28.76 -8.88
N VAL A 594 33.41 -29.28 -7.89
CA VAL A 594 31.95 -29.52 -7.95
C VAL A 594 31.17 -28.29 -7.45
N PHE A 595 31.75 -27.54 -6.50
CA PHE A 595 31.16 -26.31 -5.96
C PHE A 595 32.21 -25.44 -5.28
N ALA A 596 32.08 -24.12 -5.36
CA ALA A 596 32.79 -23.19 -4.49
C ALA A 596 31.86 -22.07 -3.98
N GLY A 597 32.12 -21.58 -2.75
CA GLY A 597 31.29 -20.55 -2.11
C GLY A 597 31.83 -20.07 -0.76
N ASN A 598 31.26 -19.00 -0.22
CA ASN A 598 31.68 -18.41 1.05
C ASN A 598 30.93 -18.98 2.27
N ILE A 599 31.59 -19.02 3.43
CA ILE A 599 31.00 -19.44 4.72
C ILE A 599 31.52 -18.61 5.90
N GLY A 600 30.78 -18.56 7.00
CA GLY A 600 31.13 -17.81 8.21
C GLY A 600 31.01 -16.29 8.05
N ASN A 601 29.92 -15.80 7.44
CA ASN A 601 29.75 -14.41 6.98
C ASN A 601 30.97 -13.90 6.16
N ASN A 602 31.21 -14.47 4.98
CA ASN A 602 32.26 -14.11 4.02
C ASN A 602 33.72 -14.22 4.51
N LYS A 603 33.99 -14.65 5.75
CA LYS A 603 35.36 -14.82 6.29
C LYS A 603 36.17 -15.95 5.64
N TYR A 604 35.50 -17.03 5.22
CA TYR A 604 36.15 -18.24 4.70
C TYR A 604 35.55 -18.63 3.34
N ILE A 605 36.35 -19.36 2.55
CA ILE A 605 35.99 -19.92 1.25
C ILE A 605 35.95 -21.44 1.38
N VAL A 606 34.95 -22.07 0.79
CA VAL A 606 34.81 -23.53 0.68
C VAL A 606 34.98 -23.91 -0.78
N GLN A 607 35.86 -24.89 -1.04
CA GLN A 607 35.99 -25.55 -2.34
C GLN A 607 35.66 -27.04 -2.16
N VAL A 608 34.72 -27.57 -2.94
CA VAL A 608 34.33 -28.99 -2.92
C VAL A 608 34.81 -29.67 -4.19
N THR A 609 35.60 -30.72 -4.04
CA THR A 609 35.95 -31.67 -5.12
C THR A 609 35.08 -32.92 -5.00
N ALA A 610 35.19 -33.84 -5.97
CA ALA A 610 34.43 -35.09 -5.96
C ALA A 610 34.59 -35.96 -4.70
N MET A 611 35.70 -35.83 -3.96
CA MET A 611 36.11 -36.68 -2.83
C MET A 611 36.49 -35.92 -1.54
N ALA A 612 36.60 -34.59 -1.56
CA ALA A 612 37.05 -33.81 -0.41
C ALA A 612 36.46 -32.38 -0.39
N VAL A 613 36.27 -31.85 0.82
CA VAL A 613 35.91 -30.46 1.07
C VAL A 613 37.10 -29.71 1.66
N HIS A 614 37.53 -28.64 1.01
CA HIS A 614 38.60 -27.75 1.45
C HIS A 614 38.00 -26.47 2.03
N LEU A 615 38.49 -26.03 3.18
CA LEU A 615 38.20 -24.74 3.80
C LEU A 615 39.47 -23.88 3.69
N LEU A 616 39.35 -22.74 3.03
CA LEU A 616 40.41 -21.77 2.82
C LEU A 616 40.09 -20.45 3.53
N GLN A 617 41.15 -19.73 3.90
CA GLN A 617 41.09 -18.33 4.27
C GLN A 617 41.94 -17.56 3.24
N ASP A 618 41.31 -16.66 2.49
CA ASP A 618 41.87 -16.11 1.25
C ASP A 618 42.37 -17.22 0.29
N ALA A 619 43.68 -17.29 0.10
CA ALA A 619 44.35 -18.31 -0.71
C ALA A 619 45.09 -19.38 0.12
N GLU A 620 44.94 -19.38 1.45
CA GLU A 620 45.62 -20.31 2.37
C GLU A 620 44.68 -21.44 2.81
N LEU A 621 45.09 -22.69 2.58
CA LEU A 621 44.34 -23.89 2.96
C LEU A 621 44.35 -24.09 4.48
N THR A 622 43.20 -23.87 5.11
CA THR A 622 43.05 -23.97 6.58
C THR A 622 42.71 -25.40 7.02
N GLN A 623 41.86 -26.11 6.26
CA GLN A 623 41.44 -27.47 6.57
C GLN A 623 41.06 -28.23 5.30
N THR A 624 41.41 -29.52 5.22
CA THR A 624 40.78 -30.47 4.29
C THR A 624 39.96 -31.49 5.08
N VAL A 625 38.75 -31.79 4.60
CA VAL A 625 37.87 -32.86 5.07
C VAL A 625 37.74 -33.87 3.94
N THR A 626 38.47 -34.97 4.04
CA THR A 626 38.32 -36.14 3.15
C THR A 626 36.99 -36.82 3.44
N LEU A 627 36.29 -37.24 2.37
CA LEU A 627 34.97 -37.85 2.47
C LEU A 627 35.09 -39.38 2.30
N GLU A 628 34.79 -40.13 3.37
CA GLU A 628 34.78 -41.61 3.35
C GLU A 628 33.45 -42.12 2.76
N ILE A 629 33.22 -41.91 1.45
CA ILE A 629 31.97 -42.27 0.76
C ILE A 629 32.26 -43.17 -0.45
N GLU A 630 31.36 -44.12 -0.74
CA GLU A 630 31.49 -45.08 -1.85
C GLU A 630 31.29 -44.45 -3.25
N SER A 631 30.93 -43.17 -3.35
CA SER A 631 30.55 -42.51 -4.60
C SER A 631 30.87 -41.02 -4.59
N CYS A 632 31.11 -40.46 -5.78
CA CYS A 632 31.47 -39.05 -5.95
C CYS A 632 30.34 -38.11 -5.53
N VAL A 633 30.71 -36.95 -4.98
CA VAL A 633 29.80 -35.81 -4.77
C VAL A 633 29.35 -35.25 -6.13
N VAL A 634 28.04 -35.06 -6.30
CA VAL A 634 27.42 -34.58 -7.55
C VAL A 634 26.75 -33.22 -7.36
N THR A 635 26.10 -32.97 -6.22
CA THR A 635 25.54 -31.64 -5.92
C THR A 635 25.88 -31.20 -4.50
N VAL A 636 25.92 -29.88 -4.31
CA VAL A 636 26.30 -29.21 -3.06
C VAL A 636 25.36 -28.03 -2.86
N SER A 637 24.97 -27.78 -1.61
CA SER A 637 24.24 -26.56 -1.24
C SER A 637 24.77 -26.00 0.07
N LEU A 638 24.92 -24.68 0.14
CA LEU A 638 25.50 -23.95 1.26
C LEU A 638 24.50 -22.89 1.73
N ALA A 639 24.17 -22.90 3.02
CA ALA A 639 23.47 -21.81 3.69
C ALA A 639 24.09 -21.59 5.07
N ASP A 640 25.00 -20.63 5.15
CA ASP A 640 25.84 -20.31 6.31
C ASP A 640 25.06 -20.37 7.65
N PRO A 641 25.45 -21.20 8.64
CA PRO A 641 26.71 -21.96 8.78
C PRO A 641 26.68 -23.42 8.29
N TYR A 642 25.69 -23.81 7.48
CA TYR A 642 25.47 -25.20 7.06
C TYR A 642 25.89 -25.46 5.61
N LEU A 643 26.36 -26.68 5.36
CA LEU A 643 26.77 -27.19 4.06
C LEU A 643 26.26 -28.63 3.89
N ILE A 644 25.56 -28.91 2.79
CA ILE A 644 25.13 -30.26 2.40
C ILE A 644 25.84 -30.68 1.12
N LEU A 645 26.26 -31.93 1.09
CA LEU A 645 26.72 -32.65 -0.10
C LEU A 645 25.72 -33.77 -0.42
N LEU A 646 25.53 -34.08 -1.71
CA LEU A 646 24.80 -35.26 -2.19
C LEU A 646 25.68 -36.03 -3.18
N THR A 647 25.79 -37.34 -2.99
CA THR A 647 26.59 -38.22 -3.86
C THR A 647 25.76 -38.94 -4.92
N GLN A 648 26.44 -39.53 -5.89
CA GLN A 648 25.83 -40.33 -6.97
C GLN A 648 25.05 -41.57 -6.46
N SER A 649 25.37 -42.09 -5.27
CA SER A 649 24.63 -43.16 -4.59
C SER A 649 23.29 -42.70 -3.99
N GLY A 650 23.05 -41.37 -3.91
CA GLY A 650 21.91 -40.77 -3.22
C GLY A 650 22.15 -40.56 -1.71
N GLU A 651 23.41 -40.64 -1.26
CA GLU A 651 23.78 -40.41 0.14
C GLU A 651 24.02 -38.92 0.40
N VAL A 652 23.46 -38.43 1.50
CA VAL A 652 23.56 -37.03 1.93
C VAL A 652 24.65 -36.92 3.00
N VAL A 653 25.52 -35.93 2.91
CA VAL A 653 26.53 -35.64 3.95
C VAL A 653 26.36 -34.23 4.48
N PHE A 654 26.33 -34.08 5.81
CA PHE A 654 26.05 -32.82 6.51
C PHE A 654 27.32 -32.27 7.18
N LEU A 655 27.71 -31.06 6.79
CA LEU A 655 28.88 -30.35 7.30
C LEU A 655 28.41 -29.05 7.97
N VAL A 656 29.03 -28.73 9.11
CA VAL A 656 28.70 -27.52 9.88
C VAL A 656 29.96 -26.70 10.14
N TYR A 657 29.93 -25.43 9.77
CA TYR A 657 30.96 -24.47 10.13
C TYR A 657 30.85 -24.12 11.62
N LYS A 658 31.99 -24.13 12.33
CA LYS A 658 32.10 -23.71 13.73
C LYS A 658 33.37 -22.92 13.96
N GLU A 659 33.26 -21.76 14.59
CA GLU A 659 34.41 -21.09 15.17
C GLU A 659 34.86 -21.81 16.45
N THR A 660 36.17 -22.01 16.57
CA THR A 660 36.81 -22.54 17.77
C THR A 660 36.97 -21.46 18.83
N LYS A 661 37.29 -21.84 20.08
CA LYS A 661 37.62 -20.89 21.17
C LYS A 661 38.84 -19.99 20.88
N GLN A 662 39.57 -20.24 19.79
CA GLN A 662 40.73 -19.46 19.33
C GLN A 662 40.39 -18.58 18.10
N GLY A 663 39.12 -18.50 17.69
CA GLY A 663 38.68 -17.68 16.55
C GLY A 663 38.88 -18.29 15.15
N GLN A 664 39.63 -19.40 15.05
CA GLN A 664 39.75 -20.16 13.80
C GLN A 664 38.44 -20.90 13.48
N GLY A 665 37.96 -20.76 12.25
CA GLY A 665 36.83 -21.50 11.70
C GLY A 665 37.20 -22.93 11.31
N ARG A 666 36.31 -23.89 11.55
CA ARG A 666 36.49 -25.29 11.20
C ARG A 666 35.20 -25.91 10.66
N LEU A 667 35.28 -26.68 9.58
CA LEU A 667 34.20 -27.56 9.14
C LEU A 667 34.21 -28.86 9.99
N VAL A 668 33.05 -29.21 10.52
CA VAL A 668 32.85 -30.42 11.33
C VAL A 668 31.81 -31.30 10.66
N LEU A 669 32.19 -32.54 10.34
CA LEU A 669 31.27 -33.58 9.88
C LEU A 669 30.25 -33.85 10.98
N ARG A 670 28.96 -33.81 10.64
CA ARG A 670 27.86 -34.18 11.51
C ARG A 670 27.24 -35.46 10.96
N ALA A 671 26.95 -36.41 11.85
CA ALA A 671 26.11 -37.55 11.50
C ALA A 671 24.81 -37.02 10.88
N THR A 672 24.40 -37.61 9.76
CA THR A 672 23.13 -37.31 9.10
C THR A 672 21.99 -37.41 10.10
N PRO A 673 21.07 -36.42 10.17
CA PRO A 673 19.86 -36.57 10.96
C PRO A 673 19.14 -37.87 10.56
N SER A 674 18.72 -38.66 11.54
CA SER A 674 18.00 -39.94 11.33
C SER A 674 16.56 -39.76 10.80
N LEU A 675 16.29 -38.62 10.17
CA LEU A 675 15.04 -38.19 9.55
C LEU A 675 15.03 -38.43 8.04
N PHE A 676 16.17 -38.77 7.43
CA PHE A 676 16.25 -39.15 6.02
C PHE A 676 16.10 -40.68 5.87
N PRO A 677 14.92 -41.21 5.49
CA PRO A 677 14.83 -42.58 5.06
C PRO A 677 15.60 -42.74 3.74
N LEU A 678 16.49 -43.74 3.65
CA LEU A 678 17.25 -44.08 2.44
C LEU A 678 16.38 -44.60 1.27
N ARG A 679 15.05 -44.49 1.37
CA ARG A 679 14.05 -44.85 0.37
C ARG A 679 12.87 -43.87 0.48
N PRO A 680 12.46 -43.18 -0.60
CA PRO A 680 13.12 -43.13 -1.91
C PRO A 680 14.55 -42.53 -1.82
N GLN A 681 15.39 -42.81 -2.81
CA GLN A 681 16.72 -42.17 -2.89
C GLN A 681 16.58 -40.66 -3.12
N VAL A 682 17.46 -39.88 -2.48
CA VAL A 682 17.50 -38.43 -2.64
C VAL A 682 18.13 -38.08 -3.99
N THR A 683 17.42 -37.32 -4.82
CA THR A 683 17.87 -36.94 -6.17
C THR A 683 18.52 -35.56 -6.24
N GLN A 684 18.05 -34.60 -5.44
CA GLN A 684 18.58 -33.25 -5.31
C GLN A 684 18.34 -32.73 -3.88
N VAL A 685 19.17 -31.80 -3.41
CA VAL A 685 18.99 -31.08 -2.15
C VAL A 685 19.33 -29.60 -2.34
N CYS A 686 18.56 -28.72 -1.71
CA CYS A 686 18.93 -27.31 -1.52
C CYS A 686 18.84 -26.93 -0.04
N LEU A 687 19.67 -25.99 0.40
CA LEU A 687 19.55 -25.32 1.68
C LEU A 687 18.94 -23.92 1.50
N HIS A 688 18.09 -23.53 2.45
CA HIS A 688 17.56 -22.18 2.56
C HIS A 688 17.83 -21.65 3.97
N ARG A 689 18.31 -20.40 4.06
CA ARG A 689 18.41 -19.65 5.31
C ARG A 689 17.31 -18.60 5.30
N ASP A 690 16.22 -18.86 6.04
CA ASP A 690 15.16 -17.87 6.17
C ASP A 690 15.74 -16.58 6.80
N ARG A 691 15.34 -15.45 6.23
CA ARG A 691 15.62 -14.10 6.71
C ARG A 691 14.35 -13.26 6.86
N GLY A 692 13.21 -13.78 6.37
CA GLY A 692 11.89 -13.35 6.78
C GLY A 692 11.45 -14.15 8.01
N SER A 693 10.14 -14.24 8.18
CA SER A 693 9.48 -15.00 9.26
C SER A 693 8.41 -15.94 8.70
N LEU A 694 8.64 -16.48 7.50
CA LEU A 694 7.63 -17.29 6.79
C LEU A 694 7.74 -18.78 7.14
N PHE A 695 8.94 -19.28 7.43
CA PHE A 695 9.14 -20.69 7.82
C PHE A 695 9.10 -20.87 9.35
N SER A 696 8.02 -20.41 9.99
CA SER A 696 7.78 -20.63 11.43
C SER A 696 7.30 -22.05 11.71
N LEU A 697 8.10 -22.82 12.46
CA LEU A 697 7.75 -24.19 12.89
C LEU A 697 6.71 -24.23 14.02
N SER A 698 6.51 -23.11 14.72
CA SER A 698 5.34 -22.87 15.56
C SER A 698 4.21 -22.31 14.70
N LEU A 699 3.03 -22.93 14.76
CA LEU A 699 1.79 -22.22 14.49
C LEU A 699 1.78 -20.95 15.34
N SER A 700 1.55 -19.81 14.72
CA SER A 700 1.24 -18.58 15.44
C SER A 700 -0.02 -18.79 16.30
N ASP A 701 -0.18 -18.00 17.36
CA ASP A 701 -1.39 -18.10 18.19
C ASP A 701 -2.67 -17.70 17.40
N MET A 702 -2.49 -17.00 16.27
CA MET A 702 -3.52 -16.76 15.27
C MET A 702 -3.90 -18.04 14.50
N GLU A 703 -2.94 -18.88 14.11
CA GLU A 703 -3.22 -20.17 13.47
C GLU A 703 -3.77 -21.22 14.44
N ARG A 704 -3.38 -21.17 15.73
CA ARG A 704 -4.06 -21.94 16.79
C ARG A 704 -5.54 -21.54 16.92
N ALA A 705 -5.84 -20.24 16.84
CA ALA A 705 -7.21 -19.75 16.85
C ALA A 705 -7.99 -20.18 15.58
N LEU A 706 -7.35 -20.17 14.40
CA LEU A 706 -7.93 -20.67 13.14
C LEU A 706 -8.29 -22.16 13.18
N LEU A 707 -7.46 -22.98 13.84
CA LEU A 707 -7.70 -24.43 14.00
C LEU A 707 -8.73 -24.76 15.09
N GLY A 708 -9.16 -23.77 15.88
CA GLY A 708 -10.23 -23.92 16.88
C GLY A 708 -9.89 -24.82 18.06
N ASP A 709 -8.60 -25.06 18.31
CA ASP A 709 -8.15 -26.08 19.26
C ASP A 709 -8.36 -25.63 20.71
N LYS A 710 -9.44 -26.13 21.33
CA LYS A 710 -9.70 -25.95 22.76
C LYS A 710 -8.93 -26.99 23.54
N ASP A 711 -7.63 -26.72 23.70
CA ASP A 711 -6.75 -27.61 24.46
C ASP A 711 -7.27 -27.75 25.90
N GLY A 712 -7.75 -28.96 26.21
CA GLY A 712 -8.44 -29.27 27.45
C GLY A 712 -7.45 -29.78 28.48
N ASP A 713 -7.40 -29.09 29.63
CA ASP A 713 -6.53 -29.41 30.77
C ASP A 713 -6.34 -30.92 31.00
N ARG A 714 -5.09 -31.37 30.82
CA ARG A 714 -4.61 -32.72 31.07
C ARG A 714 -3.29 -32.63 31.82
N GLY A 715 -3.39 -32.49 33.13
CA GLY A 715 -2.25 -32.33 34.03
C GLY A 715 -1.19 -33.43 33.91
N GLU A 716 0.06 -33.03 34.10
CA GLU A 716 1.23 -33.90 34.04
C GLU A 716 1.24 -34.88 35.22
N GLN A 717 1.39 -36.18 34.94
CA GLN A 717 1.69 -37.19 35.96
C GLN A 717 3.21 -37.29 36.15
N GLY A 718 3.70 -36.90 37.31
CA GLY A 718 5.08 -37.14 37.76
C GLY A 718 5.11 -38.02 39.01
N GLU A 719 5.59 -39.25 38.89
CA GLU A 719 5.92 -40.12 40.04
C GLU A 719 7.31 -39.72 40.60
N GLY A 720 7.46 -39.59 41.92
CA GLY A 720 8.69 -38.96 42.48
C GLY A 720 9.10 -39.21 43.94
N ASP A 721 8.36 -39.98 44.75
CA ASP A 721 8.70 -40.37 46.15
C ASP A 721 8.81 -39.21 47.19
N GLY A 722 8.84 -39.52 48.51
CA GLY A 722 9.51 -38.63 49.46
C GLY A 722 8.84 -38.14 50.76
N ARG A 723 7.93 -38.90 51.39
CA ARG A 723 7.41 -38.72 52.78
C ARG A 723 6.35 -37.62 53.06
N VAL A 724 5.62 -37.89 54.14
CA VAL A 724 4.62 -37.05 54.80
C VAL A 724 5.14 -36.67 56.19
N ASP A 725 4.94 -35.42 56.62
CA ASP A 725 4.97 -35.00 58.02
C ASP A 725 3.74 -34.10 58.29
N GLU A 726 2.76 -34.60 59.05
CA GLU A 726 1.52 -33.90 59.41
C GLU A 726 1.63 -33.25 60.80
N ASP A 727 2.36 -32.13 60.95
CA ASP A 727 2.54 -31.53 62.30
C ASP A 727 2.76 -29.99 62.39
N GLU A 728 2.33 -29.20 61.39
CA GLU A 728 2.47 -27.71 61.43
C GLU A 728 1.14 -26.94 61.29
N LEU A 729 0.10 -27.39 62.02
CA LEU A 729 -1.22 -26.73 62.11
C LEU A 729 -1.59 -26.28 63.55
N LEU A 730 -0.64 -25.74 64.35
CA LEU A 730 -0.94 -25.41 65.76
C LEU A 730 -0.28 -24.18 66.41
N TYR A 731 0.04 -23.11 65.67
CA TYR A 731 0.27 -21.79 66.29
C TYR A 731 -0.38 -20.65 65.50
N GLY A 732 -1.04 -19.75 66.22
CA GLY A 732 -1.62 -18.52 65.67
C GLY A 732 -1.84 -17.47 66.75
N ASP A 733 -1.51 -16.22 66.39
CA ASP A 733 -1.94 -14.95 67.00
C ASP A 733 -1.31 -13.82 66.16
N ALA A 734 -1.72 -12.55 66.19
CA ALA A 734 -3.05 -11.94 66.09
C ALA A 734 -2.85 -10.41 65.89
N GLY A 735 -3.87 -9.72 65.38
CA GLY A 735 -3.93 -8.25 65.37
C GLY A 735 -3.84 -7.59 63.99
N GLY A 736 -4.79 -6.77 63.55
CA GLY A 736 -6.13 -6.55 64.12
C GLY A 736 -6.81 -5.23 63.72
N GLY A 737 -8.15 -5.27 63.58
CA GLY A 737 -9.03 -4.10 63.51
C GLY A 737 -9.64 -3.80 62.12
N GLY A 738 -10.96 -3.58 62.03
CA GLY A 738 -11.58 -3.06 60.78
C GLY A 738 -12.99 -3.53 60.36
N THR A 739 -13.85 -3.96 61.29
CA THR A 739 -15.33 -4.10 61.17
C THR A 739 -16.05 -2.93 60.43
N LEU A 740 -17.22 -3.02 59.77
CA LEU A 740 -18.33 -4.01 59.62
C LEU A 740 -18.86 -3.99 58.13
N LEU A 741 -19.52 -4.97 57.48
CA LEU A 741 -20.52 -6.06 57.77
C LEU A 741 -21.98 -5.72 57.36
N GLY A 742 -22.66 -6.64 56.63
CA GLY A 742 -24.10 -6.53 56.29
C GLY A 742 -24.64 -7.59 55.29
N GLY A 743 -25.20 -8.71 55.78
CA GLY A 743 -26.09 -9.64 55.03
C GLY A 743 -27.57 -9.19 55.10
N MET A 744 -28.62 -9.97 54.84
CA MET A 744 -28.85 -11.40 54.46
C MET A 744 -30.37 -11.53 54.07
N SER A 745 -31.04 -12.64 53.71
CA SER A 745 -30.79 -14.09 53.51
C SER A 745 -31.91 -14.71 52.63
N LEU A 746 -31.81 -16.00 52.26
CA LEU A 746 -32.90 -16.82 51.67
C LEU A 746 -33.85 -17.42 52.74
N PRO A 747 -35.06 -17.86 52.34
CA PRO A 747 -35.78 -18.97 52.98
C PRO A 747 -36.15 -20.11 52.00
N THR A 748 -36.46 -21.29 52.54
CA THR A 748 -36.79 -22.53 51.79
C THR A 748 -38.12 -23.15 52.23
N GLY A 749 -38.82 -23.82 51.31
CA GLY A 749 -39.92 -24.79 51.53
C GLY A 749 -40.28 -25.43 50.18
N GLN A 750 -40.34 -26.76 49.99
CA GLN A 750 -41.06 -27.86 50.66
C GLN A 750 -42.47 -28.13 50.08
N GLY A 751 -42.66 -29.37 49.61
CA GLY A 751 -43.94 -30.00 49.24
C GLY A 751 -44.45 -29.75 47.80
N GLU A 752 -45.17 -30.68 47.15
CA GLU A 752 -45.19 -32.15 47.30
C GLU A 752 -45.89 -32.81 46.07
N GLU A 753 -45.65 -34.11 45.88
CA GLU A 753 -46.28 -35.13 45.00
C GLU A 753 -47.18 -34.83 43.77
N GLY A 754 -47.08 -35.76 42.79
CA GLY A 754 -48.11 -36.05 41.77
C GLY A 754 -47.72 -35.66 40.34
N GLY A 755 -47.80 -36.53 39.33
CA GLY A 755 -48.13 -37.97 39.30
C GLY A 755 -47.97 -38.50 37.87
N GLY A 756 -47.57 -39.77 37.70
CA GLY A 756 -47.12 -40.28 36.39
C GLY A 756 -48.22 -40.49 35.34
N GLY A 757 -47.81 -40.42 34.06
CA GLY A 757 -48.61 -40.83 32.90
C GLY A 757 -47.68 -41.28 31.76
N GLU A 758 -47.69 -42.57 31.45
CA GLU A 758 -46.85 -43.18 30.41
C GLU A 758 -47.45 -42.98 29.01
N GLY A 759 -46.62 -42.99 27.95
CA GLY A 759 -47.08 -42.73 26.58
C GLY A 759 -46.00 -42.89 25.51
N GLU A 760 -45.73 -44.16 25.17
CA GLU A 760 -44.99 -44.74 24.02
C GLU A 760 -44.27 -43.83 22.99
N GLY A 761 -43.07 -44.27 22.57
CA GLY A 761 -42.31 -43.65 21.48
C GLY A 761 -42.64 -44.21 20.09
N GLY A 762 -42.37 -43.42 19.05
CA GLY A 762 -42.48 -43.81 17.64
C GLY A 762 -41.32 -43.23 16.81
N ARG A 763 -40.80 -44.00 15.85
CA ARG A 763 -39.77 -43.54 14.89
C ARG A 763 -40.42 -42.78 13.74
N GLY A 764 -39.67 -41.85 13.15
CA GLY A 764 -40.15 -40.96 12.10
C GLY A 764 -40.38 -41.62 10.73
N GLU A 765 -40.81 -40.77 9.81
CA GLU A 765 -39.98 -40.40 8.65
C GLU A 765 -39.67 -38.89 8.72
#